data_AF-A0A928VW77-F1
#
_entry.id   AF-A0A928VW77-F1
#
_cell.length_a   1.000
_cell.length_b   1.000
_cell.length_c   1.000
_cell.angle_alpha   90.00
_cell.angle_beta   90.00
_cell.angle_gamma   90.00
#
_symmetry.space_group_name_H-M   'P 1'
#
loop_
_entity.id
_entity.type
_entity.pdbx_description
1 polymer ?
#
loop_
_entity_poly.entity_id
_entity_poly.type
_entity_poly.pdbx_seq_one_letter_code
_entity_poly.pdbx_strand_id
1 'polypeptide(L)'
;MPNISGQAIALDLLAGTYRFNFSDFQSPDRSDAIRIESANGLFHDYRLDRTWTGWKVAQPTFDYFDRSLDDSIEIRLTQDDRLILRTDEGYDLGLEPNYPTASFTYARIDEAELEEPEIQPAPRSEDLHPLIQISRNSRGDAIEYPLDEADTLGSGVLRSYRAELRTDRNEVSVAQIEQDFFHGQVDLSSYGVSGSAGLWTTEPGINKVTFDMRGDYDAANLLFWNGESIVPIDPAHISNSTIEIYIDAVSDEWGFVLLDSNDTGDDTDFRISGLEWVGESSIVELDGGYIANIGGLSPSDSIGNVKIESHNASLSTGQSDRAASSLGDWAMGDKEFLKPYGTEGSAITYTDLEPGEYDFLWSFYTRDITNHDALYAWNGKTLTQIGDRTDGYSDFPRQAWTSEDLNASVEVVYDYLTIIALDAGDKRGTTDFRVEGLRRTGDLGYEPPQPIDIAPDILTGDINLKDGYTGIATGTGDRAISTLGTELTGDRDALTDYGTEGSYAKWTGLDNGTYEVTWSLYASENDFDRDAVYFWDGSEAQPLATRADATIQSSATRWISDRTTSTFDVTNGELGFLALDELDKSGTTEMRIYSIEKVGSSTQNPSTENGFDPITGTREEPPYPIPDNGWDMGNDADRAWDMGTLKPWETDDMTGIEWNQGYVYPAYHLGASYINETIGGDDVTDWATFVLEEASYLNFFHSNAIAEIMDESDRVVVGSNDSYSGNLQALLLPGQYQMRFSSESSVSETFSAQIYLSNSDPSYAD
;
A
#
# COMPACT_ATOMS: atom_id res chain seq x y z
N MET A 1 30.10 20.93 28.60
CA MET A 1 28.85 21.71 28.57
C MET A 1 27.75 20.72 28.24
N PRO A 2 26.73 20.56 29.07
CA PRO A 2 25.58 19.74 28.70
C PRO A 2 24.89 20.37 27.47
N ASN A 3 24.56 19.54 26.47
CA ASN A 3 23.70 19.92 25.34
C ASN A 3 22.25 19.77 25.79
N ILE A 4 21.39 20.71 25.40
CA ILE A 4 19.99 20.70 25.77
C ILE A 4 19.18 20.47 24.49
N SER A 5 18.54 19.30 24.42
CA SER A 5 17.62 18.90 23.35
C SER A 5 16.21 18.72 23.93
N GLY A 6 15.20 19.35 23.33
CA GLY A 6 13.81 19.15 23.75
C GLY A 6 13.38 19.82 25.06
N GLN A 7 12.07 19.85 25.30
CA GLN A 7 11.32 20.93 25.93
C GLN A 7 11.65 21.23 27.41
N ALA A 8 12.22 22.42 27.66
CA ALA A 8 12.43 23.10 28.94
C ALA A 8 13.65 22.69 29.81
N ILE A 9 14.23 23.70 30.46
CA ILE A 9 15.30 23.55 31.45
C ILE A 9 14.66 23.81 32.83
N ALA A 10 14.59 22.78 33.67
CA ALA A 10 14.30 22.98 35.08
C ALA A 10 15.60 23.36 35.81
N LEU A 11 15.63 24.53 36.45
CA LEU A 11 16.77 25.00 37.23
C LEU A 11 16.35 25.14 38.70
N ASP A 12 16.97 24.36 39.57
CA ASP A 12 16.85 24.52 41.02
C ASP A 12 17.73 25.69 41.48
N LEU A 13 17.19 26.91 41.41
CA LEU A 13 17.88 28.13 41.82
C LEU A 13 17.57 28.46 43.29
N LEU A 14 18.61 28.69 44.09
CA LEU A 14 18.46 29.22 45.45
C LEU A 14 18.03 30.71 45.42
N ALA A 15 17.44 31.21 46.50
CA ALA A 15 17.10 32.63 46.61
C ALA A 15 18.32 33.53 46.36
N GLY A 16 18.22 34.45 45.41
CA GLY A 16 19.38 35.18 44.88
C GLY A 16 19.04 36.08 43.70
N THR A 17 20.04 36.81 43.21
CA THR A 17 19.97 37.58 41.97
C THR A 17 20.72 36.83 40.89
N TYR A 18 20.08 36.64 39.74
CA TYR A 18 20.64 35.93 38.61
C TYR A 18 20.60 36.82 37.38
N ARG A 19 21.69 36.85 36.63
CA ARG A 19 21.75 37.52 35.33
C ARG A 19 21.84 36.49 34.23
N PHE A 20 20.93 36.60 33.28
CA PHE A 20 20.90 35.78 32.09
C PHE A 20 21.45 36.61 30.93
N ASN A 21 22.60 36.20 30.41
CA ASN A 21 23.22 36.82 29.26
C ASN A 21 22.98 35.92 28.04
N PHE A 22 22.32 36.47 27.04
CA PHE A 22 22.05 35.81 25.77
C PHE A 22 22.97 36.45 24.73
N SER A 23 23.80 35.66 24.06
CA SER A 23 24.63 36.14 22.96
C SER A 23 23.99 35.77 21.62
N ASP A 24 23.72 36.79 20.79
CA ASP A 24 23.43 36.71 19.35
C ASP A 24 22.25 35.80 18.93
N PHE A 25 21.01 36.29 19.08
CA PHE A 25 19.79 35.52 18.80
C PHE A 25 19.16 35.80 17.42
N GLN A 26 19.95 36.18 16.41
CA GLN A 26 19.37 36.46 15.08
C GLN A 26 19.03 35.19 14.28
N SER A 27 19.61 34.03 14.61
CA SER A 27 19.28 32.71 14.03
C SER A 27 19.91 31.60 14.89
N PRO A 28 19.15 30.78 15.65
CA PRO A 28 19.75 29.80 16.56
C PRO A 28 20.66 28.81 15.82
N ASP A 29 21.95 28.76 16.15
CA ASP A 29 22.90 27.76 15.64
C ASP A 29 23.67 27.06 16.77
N ARG A 30 24.48 26.04 16.42
CA ARG A 30 25.21 25.20 17.39
C ARG A 30 26.28 25.96 18.21
N SER A 31 26.51 27.24 17.94
CA SER A 31 27.43 28.10 18.66
C SER A 31 26.78 28.93 19.76
N ASP A 32 25.44 28.94 19.84
CA ASP A 32 24.71 29.73 20.81
C ASP A 32 24.72 29.09 22.21
N ALA A 33 24.99 29.92 23.20
CA ALA A 33 25.06 29.51 24.60
C ALA A 33 24.30 30.47 25.50
N ILE A 34 23.62 29.91 26.51
CA ILE A 34 23.06 30.67 27.62
C ILE A 34 24.07 30.66 28.75
N ARG A 35 24.48 31.85 29.19
CA ARG A 35 25.29 32.03 30.40
C ARG A 35 24.42 32.55 31.53
N ILE A 36 24.39 31.79 32.62
CA ILE A 36 23.73 32.17 33.88
C ILE A 36 24.80 32.58 34.88
N GLU A 37 24.73 33.82 35.36
CA GLU A 37 25.58 34.34 36.42
C GLU A 37 24.79 34.44 37.72
N SER A 38 25.21 33.74 38.77
CA SER A 38 24.62 33.85 40.10
C SER A 38 25.21 35.01 40.90
N ALA A 39 24.50 35.47 41.94
CA ALA A 39 24.91 36.60 42.79
C ALA A 39 26.30 36.46 43.47
N ASN A 40 26.87 35.26 43.54
CA ASN A 40 28.22 35.01 44.05
C ASN A 40 29.30 34.97 42.95
N GLY A 41 28.95 35.31 41.70
CA GLY A 41 29.85 35.36 40.55
C GLY A 41 30.21 33.99 39.96
N LEU A 42 29.40 32.95 40.21
CA LEU A 42 29.54 31.66 39.52
C LEU A 42 28.81 31.70 38.18
N PHE A 43 29.42 31.07 37.18
CA PHE A 43 28.89 31.00 35.82
C PHE A 43 28.52 29.57 35.46
N HIS A 44 27.35 29.41 34.85
CA HIS A 44 26.91 28.17 34.23
C HIS A 44 26.61 28.42 32.75
N ASP A 45 27.31 27.70 31.87
CA ASP A 45 27.19 27.81 30.41
C ASP A 45 26.46 26.59 29.84
N TYR A 46 25.40 26.82 29.08
CA TYR A 46 24.57 25.80 28.43
C TYR A 46 24.57 26.01 26.91
N ARG A 47 24.74 24.95 26.12
CA ARG A 47 24.66 25.02 24.65
C ARG A 47 23.26 24.69 24.18
N LEU A 48 22.74 25.52 23.28
CA LEU A 48 21.45 25.28 22.63
C LEU A 48 21.66 24.42 21.38
N ASP A 49 20.75 23.48 21.14
CA ASP A 49 20.74 22.70 19.91
C ASP A 49 19.73 23.28 18.88
N ARG A 50 19.66 22.66 17.70
CA ARG A 50 18.82 23.13 16.59
C ARG A 50 17.31 22.89 16.82
N THR A 51 16.93 22.18 17.87
CA THR A 51 15.52 21.87 18.20
C THR A 51 14.92 22.90 19.16
N TRP A 52 15.71 23.86 19.63
CA TRP A 52 15.26 24.90 20.56
C TRP A 52 14.46 25.98 19.84
N THR A 53 13.16 26.08 20.14
CA THR A 53 12.20 26.95 19.42
C THR A 53 11.82 28.24 20.17
N GLY A 54 12.26 28.42 21.42
CA GLY A 54 11.99 29.62 22.21
C GLY A 54 12.04 29.39 23.73
N TRP A 55 11.83 30.45 24.51
CA TRP A 55 11.67 30.39 25.96
C TRP A 55 10.23 30.73 26.38
N LYS A 56 9.72 30.07 27.42
CA LYS A 56 8.42 30.39 28.04
C LYS A 56 8.59 30.42 29.56
N VAL A 57 8.25 31.55 30.19
CA VAL A 57 8.10 31.62 31.65
C VAL A 57 6.66 31.23 31.97
N ALA A 58 6.46 30.07 32.61
CA ALA A 58 5.14 29.63 33.00
C ALA A 58 4.65 30.41 34.23
N GLN A 59 3.72 31.36 34.04
CA GLN A 59 2.79 31.94 35.05
C GLN A 59 1.51 32.43 34.32
N PRO A 60 0.36 32.58 35.01
CA PRO A 60 -0.94 32.54 34.35
C PRO A 60 -1.25 33.81 33.55
N THR A 61 -1.63 33.59 32.29
CA THR A 61 -2.25 34.55 31.36
C THR A 61 -1.50 35.86 31.08
N PHE A 62 -0.55 35.84 30.13
CA PHE A 62 -0.33 36.87 29.10
C PHE A 62 0.67 36.31 28.07
N ASP A 63 0.35 36.37 26.77
CA ASP A 63 1.24 35.99 25.66
C ASP A 63 1.80 37.25 24.95
N TYR A 64 3.03 37.09 24.44
CA TYR A 64 3.84 37.95 23.55
C TYR A 64 4.73 39.06 24.15
N PHE A 65 6.04 38.80 24.15
CA PHE A 65 7.11 39.79 24.00
C PHE A 65 7.60 39.73 22.54
N ASP A 66 7.17 40.66 21.69
CA ASP A 66 7.78 40.93 20.38
C ASP A 66 8.59 42.22 20.48
N ARG A 67 9.90 42.08 20.74
CA ARG A 67 10.95 43.06 20.49
C ARG A 67 12.30 42.38 20.65
N SER A 68 13.20 42.61 19.69
CA SER A 68 14.62 42.27 19.79
C SER A 68 15.21 42.93 21.04
N LEU A 69 15.41 42.15 22.10
CA LEU A 69 16.19 42.56 23.26
C LEU A 69 17.64 42.15 22.97
N ASP A 70 18.49 43.14 22.70
CA ASP A 70 19.94 42.96 22.60
C ASP A 70 20.63 42.89 23.98
N ASP A 71 19.89 42.88 25.09
CA ASP A 71 20.46 43.06 26.42
C ASP A 71 19.88 42.13 27.51
N SER A 72 20.69 41.96 28.56
CA SER A 72 20.57 40.98 29.64
C SER A 72 19.25 41.07 30.44
N ILE A 73 18.79 39.93 30.96
CA ILE A 73 17.63 39.88 31.88
C ILE A 73 18.13 39.59 33.29
N GLU A 74 17.81 40.49 34.23
CA GLU A 74 18.06 40.28 35.66
C GLU A 74 16.79 39.77 36.34
N ILE A 75 16.91 38.59 36.96
CA ILE A 75 15.84 37.96 37.74
C ILE A 75 16.26 37.96 39.21
N ARG A 76 15.43 38.55 40.06
CA ARG A 76 15.62 38.49 41.52
C ARG A 76 14.56 37.61 42.16
N LEU A 77 15.00 36.51 42.76
CA LEU A 77 14.20 35.62 43.58
C LEU A 77 14.37 36.04 45.05
N THR A 78 13.29 36.55 45.65
CA THR A 78 13.27 36.94 47.06
C THR A 78 12.77 35.78 47.93
N GLN A 79 13.08 35.80 49.23
CA GLN A 79 12.61 34.78 50.20
C GLN A 79 11.08 34.72 50.36
N ASP A 80 10.34 35.66 49.77
CA ASP A 80 8.88 35.77 49.86
C ASP A 80 8.18 35.34 48.53
N ASP A 81 8.80 34.47 47.73
CA ASP A 81 8.30 33.94 46.45
C ASP A 81 7.90 35.00 45.39
N ARG A 82 8.44 36.22 45.51
CA ARG A 82 8.20 37.28 44.52
C ARG A 82 9.28 37.28 43.45
N LEU A 83 8.84 37.14 42.20
CA LEU A 83 9.62 37.34 40.99
C LEU A 83 9.63 38.84 40.64
N ILE A 84 10.82 39.45 40.56
CA ILE A 84 10.99 40.81 40.05
C ILE A 84 11.85 40.74 38.78
N LEU A 85 11.30 41.21 37.66
CA LEU A 85 12.00 41.32 36.37
C LEU A 85 12.45 42.77 36.16
N ARG A 86 13.73 42.96 35.82
CA ARG A 86 14.29 44.27 35.47
C ARG A 86 15.03 44.18 34.14
N THR A 87 14.82 45.17 33.28
CA THR A 87 15.62 45.39 32.08
C THR A 87 16.67 46.48 32.35
N ASP A 88 17.75 46.48 31.58
CA ASP A 88 18.89 47.43 31.72
C ASP A 88 18.49 48.91 31.54
N GLU A 89 17.26 49.21 31.07
CA GLU A 89 16.71 50.56 31.00
C GLU A 89 16.10 51.09 32.31
N GLY A 90 16.08 50.29 33.39
CA GLY A 90 15.74 50.78 34.74
C GLY A 90 14.23 50.98 35.03
N TYR A 91 13.34 50.35 34.27
CA TYR A 91 11.90 50.36 34.55
C TYR A 91 11.53 49.26 35.57
N ASP A 92 11.01 49.66 36.74
CA ASP A 92 10.37 48.73 37.67
C ASP A 92 8.93 48.44 37.18
N LEU A 93 8.69 47.22 36.69
CA LEU A 93 7.34 46.70 36.46
C LEU A 93 6.73 46.28 37.81
N GLY A 94 6.29 47.27 38.58
CA GLY A 94 5.63 47.04 39.86
C GLY A 94 4.23 46.45 39.69
N LEU A 95 4.02 45.21 40.14
CA LEU A 95 2.69 44.64 40.32
C LEU A 95 2.16 45.05 41.71
N GLU A 96 1.04 45.78 41.74
CA GLU A 96 0.35 46.13 42.98
C GLU A 96 -0.40 44.93 43.60
N PRO A 97 -0.54 44.88 44.94
CA PRO A 97 -0.99 43.68 45.64
C PRO A 97 -2.50 43.74 45.90
N ASN A 98 -3.31 43.14 45.03
CA ASN A 98 -4.66 42.71 45.40
C ASN A 98 -5.12 41.64 44.42
N TYR A 99 -5.04 40.35 44.80
CA TYR A 99 -5.90 39.19 44.46
C TYR A 99 -5.17 37.90 44.92
N PRO A 100 -5.88 36.80 45.23
CA PRO A 100 -5.41 35.81 46.19
C PRO A 100 -4.38 34.82 45.61
N THR A 101 -3.36 34.54 46.44
CA THR A 101 -2.46 33.38 46.48
C THR A 101 -2.59 32.34 45.36
N ALA A 102 -1.57 32.26 44.50
CA ALA A 102 -1.24 31.03 43.78
C ALA A 102 -0.68 30.01 44.79
N SER A 103 -1.24 28.80 44.80
CA SER A 103 -0.75 27.66 45.59
C SER A 103 0.27 26.86 44.77
N PHE A 104 1.45 26.62 45.33
CA PHE A 104 2.34 25.54 44.90
C PHE A 104 1.96 24.27 45.68
N THR A 105 1.58 23.20 44.98
CA THR A 105 1.33 21.91 45.62
C THR A 105 2.65 21.14 45.70
N TYR A 106 3.14 20.92 46.92
CA TYR A 106 4.27 20.05 47.23
C TYR A 106 3.71 18.67 47.61
N ALA A 107 4.00 17.63 46.84
CA ALA A 107 3.80 16.25 47.29
C ALA A 107 5.06 15.81 48.05
N ARG A 108 4.95 15.76 49.38
CA ARG A 108 5.94 15.16 50.28
C ARG A 108 5.77 13.64 50.22
N ILE A 109 6.80 12.93 49.75
CA ILE A 109 6.93 11.49 50.01
C ILE A 109 7.42 11.36 51.44
N ASP A 110 6.60 10.77 52.30
CA ASP A 110 7.01 10.41 53.67
C ASP A 110 8.04 9.27 53.60
N GLU A 111 9.19 9.50 54.23
CA GLU A 111 10.17 8.47 54.55
C GLU A 111 9.50 7.41 55.45
N ALA A 112 9.26 6.22 54.89
CA ALA A 112 8.98 5.04 55.68
C ALA A 112 10.30 4.49 56.24
N GLU A 113 10.31 4.34 57.55
CA GLU A 113 11.36 3.75 58.39
C GLU A 113 11.90 2.43 57.79
N LEU A 114 13.20 2.43 57.44
CA LEU A 114 13.98 1.20 57.32
C LEU A 114 14.70 0.98 58.64
N GLU A 115 14.17 0.09 59.47
CA GLU A 115 14.89 -0.51 60.59
C GLU A 115 16.10 -1.30 60.05
N GLU A 116 17.29 -1.03 60.58
CA GLU A 116 18.50 -1.81 60.33
C GLU A 116 18.34 -3.23 60.91
N PRO A 117 18.55 -4.32 60.14
CA PRO A 117 18.72 -5.62 60.73
C PRO A 117 20.18 -5.82 61.18
N GLU A 118 20.28 -6.15 62.45
CA GLU A 118 21.47 -6.56 63.20
C GLU A 118 22.24 -7.69 62.49
N ILE A 119 23.52 -7.43 62.16
CA ILE A 119 24.43 -8.42 61.57
C ILE A 119 24.84 -9.43 62.66
N GLN A 120 24.35 -10.68 62.56
CA GLN A 120 24.98 -11.83 63.21
C GLN A 120 25.92 -12.56 62.24
N PRO A 121 27.12 -13.00 62.66
CA PRO A 121 28.05 -13.68 61.77
C PRO A 121 27.64 -15.14 61.57
N ALA A 122 27.50 -15.56 60.31
CA ALA A 122 27.34 -16.96 59.93
C ALA A 122 28.66 -17.75 60.09
N PRO A 123 28.60 -19.06 60.41
CA PRO A 123 29.76 -19.94 60.28
C PRO A 123 29.97 -20.35 58.82
N ARG A 124 31.24 -20.52 58.47
CA ARG A 124 31.77 -20.96 57.17
C ARG A 124 31.18 -22.32 56.70
N SER A 125 30.87 -22.42 55.41
CA SER A 125 31.19 -23.60 54.60
C SER A 125 31.32 -23.23 53.12
N GLU A 126 32.18 -23.98 52.44
CA GLU A 126 32.77 -23.76 51.11
C GLU A 126 31.84 -24.19 49.94
N ASP A 127 32.20 -23.68 48.75
CA ASP A 127 31.90 -24.14 47.38
C ASP A 127 30.46 -24.04 46.81
N LEU A 128 30.26 -23.12 45.85
CA LEU A 128 29.86 -23.36 44.43
C LEU A 128 29.45 -22.04 43.71
N HIS A 129 29.61 -22.06 42.38
CA HIS A 129 29.61 -21.01 41.34
C HIS A 129 28.48 -19.94 41.33
N PRO A 130 28.70 -18.74 40.71
CA PRO A 130 27.69 -17.68 40.67
C PRO A 130 26.60 -17.96 39.61
N LEU A 131 25.38 -18.13 40.08
CA LEU A 131 24.14 -17.92 39.33
C LEU A 131 23.85 -16.42 39.31
N ILE A 132 23.73 -15.84 38.10
CA ILE A 132 23.16 -14.52 37.88
C ILE A 132 21.65 -14.64 38.16
N GLN A 133 21.19 -14.03 39.25
CA GLN A 133 19.76 -13.82 39.50
C GLN A 133 19.30 -12.62 38.65
N ILE A 134 18.58 -12.89 37.57
CA ILE A 134 17.78 -11.89 36.85
C ILE A 134 16.48 -11.72 37.65
N SER A 135 16.23 -10.51 38.18
CA SER A 135 14.94 -10.16 38.76
C SER A 135 13.95 -9.86 37.64
N ARG A 136 12.89 -10.67 37.51
CA ARG A 136 11.76 -10.38 36.63
C ARG A 136 10.99 -9.16 37.14
N ASN A 137 11.06 -8.04 36.41
CA ASN A 137 10.10 -6.96 36.53
C ASN A 137 8.96 -7.23 35.52
N SER A 138 7.77 -7.53 36.02
CA SER A 138 6.60 -7.92 35.23
C SER A 138 5.72 -6.72 34.82
N ARG A 139 6.34 -5.67 34.28
CA ARG A 139 5.65 -4.57 33.57
C ARG A 139 6.57 -4.12 32.43
N GLY A 140 6.17 -4.43 31.20
CA GLY A 140 6.91 -4.14 29.98
C GLY A 140 6.85 -2.66 29.65
N ASP A 141 7.86 -1.92 30.09
CA ASP A 141 8.18 -0.63 29.50
C ASP A 141 9.08 -0.91 28.29
N ALA A 142 8.83 -0.25 27.16
CA ALA A 142 9.60 -0.46 25.94
C ALA A 142 11.07 -0.09 26.14
N ILE A 143 11.96 -0.83 25.48
CA ILE A 143 13.41 -0.66 25.61
C ILE A 143 13.94 -0.06 24.31
N GLU A 144 14.47 1.17 24.37
CA GLU A 144 15.21 1.77 23.26
C GLU A 144 16.59 1.12 23.14
N TYR A 145 16.93 0.61 21.95
CA TYR A 145 18.27 0.06 21.68
C TYR A 145 19.21 1.12 21.09
N PRO A 146 20.47 1.19 21.55
CA PRO A 146 21.49 2.04 20.95
C PRO A 146 21.79 1.59 19.51
N LEU A 147 21.56 2.49 18.54
CA LEU A 147 21.81 2.23 17.11
C LEU A 147 23.30 2.03 16.76
N ASP A 148 24.23 2.24 17.69
CA ASP A 148 25.67 2.00 17.54
C ASP A 148 26.12 0.56 17.78
N GLU A 149 25.21 -0.35 18.12
CA GLU A 149 25.49 -1.79 18.29
C GLU A 149 25.24 -2.63 17.02
N ALA A 150 24.95 -2.02 15.87
CA ALA A 150 24.71 -2.74 14.63
C ALA A 150 26.02 -3.18 13.93
N ASP A 151 26.10 -4.45 13.56
CA ASP A 151 27.17 -4.97 12.70
C ASP A 151 26.76 -4.78 11.24
N THR A 152 27.53 -3.95 10.50
CA THR A 152 27.19 -3.58 9.12
C THR A 152 28.22 -4.12 8.12
N LEU A 153 27.74 -4.61 6.98
CA LEU A 153 28.56 -5.04 5.85
C LEU A 153 28.28 -4.14 4.62
N GLY A 154 29.35 -3.74 3.91
CA GLY A 154 29.27 -2.83 2.77
C GLY A 154 29.28 -1.35 3.17
N SER A 155 28.43 -0.52 2.54
CA SER A 155 28.31 0.93 2.82
C SER A 155 27.68 1.29 4.16
N GLY A 156 27.68 0.38 5.13
CA GLY A 156 27.18 0.66 6.47
C GLY A 156 27.91 1.85 7.10
N VAL A 157 27.22 2.97 7.31
CA VAL A 157 27.78 4.09 8.09
C VAL A 157 26.96 4.33 9.34
N LEU A 158 27.54 4.00 10.50
CA LEU A 158 27.03 4.45 11.79
C LEU A 158 27.32 5.95 11.94
N ARG A 159 26.30 6.78 11.76
CA ARG A 159 26.42 8.24 11.96
C ARG A 159 25.57 8.64 13.14
N SER A 160 26.21 8.92 14.29
CA SER A 160 25.63 9.66 15.43
C SER A 160 24.10 9.48 15.54
N TYR A 161 23.67 8.29 15.99
CA TYR A 161 22.26 7.87 16.16
C TYR A 161 21.49 7.43 14.91
N ARG A 162 22.16 7.00 13.82
CA ARG A 162 21.51 6.39 12.64
C ARG A 162 22.38 5.28 12.04
N ALA A 163 21.74 4.21 11.59
CA ALA A 163 22.33 3.19 10.74
C ALA A 163 21.90 3.47 9.29
N GLU A 164 22.84 3.40 8.34
CA GLU A 164 22.62 3.75 6.94
C GLU A 164 23.12 2.62 6.04
N LEU A 165 22.23 2.05 5.23
CA LEU A 165 22.50 1.09 4.16
C LEU A 165 22.42 1.82 2.81
N ARG A 166 23.29 1.48 1.87
CA ARG A 166 23.36 2.11 0.54
C ARG A 166 23.68 1.12 -0.57
N THR A 167 23.24 1.44 -1.79
CA THR A 167 23.61 0.72 -3.01
C THR A 167 24.84 1.31 -3.73
N ASP A 168 25.22 2.57 -3.48
CA ASP A 168 26.17 3.29 -4.35
C ASP A 168 27.67 3.19 -3.98
N ARG A 169 28.00 3.08 -2.69
CA ARG A 169 29.37 3.32 -2.19
C ARG A 169 29.87 2.25 -1.27
N ASN A 170 30.92 1.52 -1.64
CA ASN A 170 31.41 0.39 -0.84
C ASN A 170 30.34 -0.70 -0.69
N GLU A 171 29.44 -0.81 -1.65
CA GLU A 171 28.62 -2.00 -1.79
C GLU A 171 29.51 -3.25 -1.92
N VAL A 172 28.96 -4.37 -1.47
CA VAL A 172 29.56 -5.69 -1.58
C VAL A 172 28.67 -6.56 -2.47
N SER A 173 29.27 -7.55 -3.13
CA SER A 173 28.49 -8.48 -3.97
C SER A 173 27.49 -9.26 -3.12
N VAL A 174 26.35 -9.64 -3.71
CA VAL A 174 25.36 -10.51 -3.06
C VAL A 174 26.00 -11.78 -2.47
N ALA A 175 26.87 -12.48 -3.21
CA ALA A 175 27.57 -13.66 -2.70
C ALA A 175 28.42 -13.39 -1.44
N GLN A 176 28.90 -12.17 -1.27
CA GLN A 176 29.62 -11.76 -0.07
C GLN A 176 28.66 -11.52 1.09
N ILE A 177 27.50 -10.90 0.86
CA ILE A 177 26.45 -10.75 1.88
C ILE A 177 25.97 -12.14 2.31
N GLU A 178 25.60 -13.02 1.38
CA GLU A 178 25.18 -14.40 1.69
C GLU A 178 26.21 -15.12 2.57
N GLN A 179 27.49 -15.02 2.23
CA GLN A 179 28.55 -15.75 2.94
C GLN A 179 28.94 -15.11 4.27
N ASP A 180 29.12 -13.79 4.30
CA ASP A 180 29.67 -13.07 5.46
C ASP A 180 28.55 -12.68 6.45
N PHE A 181 27.35 -12.39 5.96
CA PHE A 181 26.19 -11.93 6.73
C PHE A 181 25.22 -13.07 7.08
N PHE A 182 24.86 -13.92 6.12
CA PHE A 182 23.91 -15.03 6.33
C PHE A 182 24.59 -16.39 6.54
N HIS A 183 25.93 -16.44 6.56
CA HIS A 183 26.70 -17.68 6.68
C HIS A 183 26.31 -18.78 5.66
N GLY A 184 25.83 -18.37 4.49
CA GLY A 184 25.35 -19.23 3.41
C GLY A 184 23.98 -19.87 3.67
N GLN A 185 23.21 -19.38 4.64
CA GLN A 185 21.88 -19.90 4.96
C GLN A 185 20.78 -19.31 4.07
N VAL A 186 21.03 -18.15 3.47
CA VAL A 186 20.05 -17.43 2.67
C VAL A 186 20.59 -17.18 1.27
N ASP A 187 19.76 -17.45 0.26
CA ASP A 187 20.02 -17.16 -1.15
C ASP A 187 19.38 -15.81 -1.49
N LEU A 188 20.23 -14.86 -1.87
CA LEU A 188 19.87 -13.50 -2.23
C LEU A 188 19.95 -13.26 -3.74
N SER A 189 20.36 -14.26 -4.52
CA SER A 189 20.70 -14.10 -5.94
C SER A 189 19.52 -13.68 -6.83
N SER A 190 18.29 -13.88 -6.38
CA SER A 190 17.07 -13.42 -7.07
C SER A 190 16.74 -11.95 -6.82
N TYR A 191 17.37 -11.29 -5.84
CA TYR A 191 16.99 -9.96 -5.38
C TYR A 191 17.98 -8.86 -5.76
N GLY A 192 19.13 -9.19 -6.36
CA GLY A 192 20.07 -8.19 -6.84
C GLY A 192 21.47 -8.74 -7.08
N VAL A 193 22.40 -7.84 -7.38
CA VAL A 193 23.79 -8.17 -7.71
C VAL A 193 24.79 -7.70 -6.66
N SER A 194 24.49 -6.58 -6.00
CA SER A 194 25.33 -5.94 -4.99
C SER A 194 24.50 -5.08 -4.04
N GLY A 195 25.08 -4.66 -2.92
CA GLY A 195 24.40 -3.78 -1.98
C GLY A 195 25.06 -3.70 -0.62
N SER A 196 24.25 -3.52 0.42
CA SER A 196 24.72 -3.48 1.81
C SER A 196 23.69 -4.09 2.76
N ALA A 197 24.17 -4.46 3.95
CA ALA A 197 23.35 -5.12 4.94
C ALA A 197 23.72 -4.67 6.36
N GLY A 198 22.74 -4.66 7.26
CA GLY A 198 22.92 -4.34 8.68
C GLY A 198 22.25 -5.39 9.57
N LEU A 199 22.96 -5.86 10.60
CA LEU A 199 22.47 -6.76 11.64
C LEU A 199 22.28 -6.01 12.94
N TRP A 200 21.20 -6.37 13.63
CA TRP A 200 20.93 -5.96 14.99
C TRP A 200 20.83 -7.19 15.87
N THR A 201 21.38 -7.07 17.08
CA THR A 201 21.23 -8.09 18.10
C THR A 201 20.29 -7.57 19.19
N THR A 202 19.07 -8.11 19.26
CA THR A 202 18.06 -7.71 20.25
C THR A 202 17.48 -8.93 20.96
N GLU A 203 16.58 -8.75 21.92
CA GLU A 203 15.73 -9.87 22.35
C GLU A 203 14.78 -10.24 21.19
N PRO A 204 14.51 -11.55 20.95
CA PRO A 204 13.45 -11.97 20.03
C PRO A 204 12.10 -11.35 20.42
N GLY A 205 11.28 -11.03 19.44
CA GLY A 205 9.99 -10.39 19.63
C GLY A 205 9.73 -9.25 18.66
N ILE A 206 8.70 -8.47 18.99
CA ILE A 206 8.27 -7.33 18.18
C ILE A 206 9.20 -6.14 18.42
N ASN A 207 9.79 -5.66 17.34
CA ASN A 207 10.58 -4.43 17.32
C ASN A 207 9.86 -3.39 16.48
N LYS A 208 9.78 -2.15 16.99
CA LYS A 208 9.37 -0.97 16.23
C LYS A 208 10.60 -0.35 15.60
N VAL A 209 10.59 -0.20 14.27
CA VAL A 209 11.69 0.36 13.48
C VAL A 209 11.21 1.64 12.82
N THR A 210 11.92 2.74 13.04
CA THR A 210 11.67 4.03 12.40
C THR A 210 12.77 4.32 11.38
N PHE A 211 12.44 4.44 10.09
CA PHE A 211 13.43 4.63 9.02
C PHE A 211 12.99 5.62 7.93
N ASP A 212 13.94 6.14 7.14
CA ASP A 212 13.70 6.93 5.93
C ASP A 212 14.50 6.36 4.74
N MET A 213 13.89 6.32 3.54
CA MET A 213 14.60 5.95 2.30
C MET A 213 14.69 7.12 1.33
N ARG A 214 15.81 7.22 0.60
CA ARG A 214 16.06 8.27 -0.40
C ARG A 214 16.76 7.67 -1.58
N GLY A 215 16.30 7.93 -2.80
CA GLY A 215 17.00 7.44 -3.98
C GLY A 215 16.08 7.15 -5.15
N ASP A 216 16.60 6.35 -6.07
CA ASP A 216 15.84 5.72 -7.14
C ASP A 216 15.30 4.36 -6.65
N TYR A 217 14.04 4.35 -6.26
CA TYR A 217 13.40 3.20 -5.61
C TYR A 217 13.17 2.04 -6.59
N ASP A 218 13.02 2.33 -7.89
CA ASP A 218 12.70 1.34 -8.92
C ASP A 218 13.84 0.35 -9.17
N ALA A 219 15.06 0.69 -8.73
CA ALA A 219 16.26 -0.10 -8.93
C ALA A 219 16.72 -0.85 -7.66
N ALA A 220 16.09 -0.65 -6.50
CA ALA A 220 16.56 -1.22 -5.24
C ALA A 220 15.55 -2.21 -4.64
N ASN A 221 16.05 -3.29 -4.04
CA ASN A 221 15.28 -4.25 -3.25
C ASN A 221 15.63 -4.10 -1.77
N LEU A 222 14.67 -3.68 -0.94
CA LEU A 222 14.80 -3.70 0.51
C LEU A 222 14.26 -5.03 1.04
N LEU A 223 15.07 -5.74 1.82
CA LEU A 223 14.74 -7.03 2.39
C LEU A 223 14.88 -6.95 3.91
N PHE A 224 13.95 -7.57 4.62
CA PHE A 224 14.04 -7.80 6.06
C PHE A 224 14.31 -9.28 6.32
N TRP A 225 15.27 -9.59 7.18
CA TRP A 225 15.52 -10.93 7.68
C TRP A 225 15.19 -11.00 9.16
N ASN A 226 14.24 -11.86 9.53
CA ASN A 226 13.77 -11.98 10.91
C ASN A 226 14.62 -12.89 11.81
N GLY A 227 15.66 -13.53 11.25
CA GLY A 227 16.46 -14.57 11.92
C GLY A 227 16.22 -15.99 11.37
N GLU A 228 15.16 -16.19 10.57
CA GLU A 228 14.82 -17.48 9.94
C GLU A 228 14.54 -17.33 8.43
N SER A 229 13.70 -16.37 8.05
CA SER A 229 13.26 -16.11 6.69
C SER A 229 13.53 -14.68 6.24
N ILE A 230 13.64 -14.50 4.93
CA ILE A 230 13.69 -13.17 4.30
C ILE A 230 12.29 -12.79 3.81
N VAL A 231 11.93 -11.53 4.07
CA VAL A 231 10.70 -10.88 3.65
C VAL A 231 11.07 -9.65 2.81
N PRO A 232 10.70 -9.60 1.52
CA PRO A 232 10.82 -8.39 0.73
C PRO A 232 9.94 -7.27 1.29
N ILE A 233 10.47 -6.05 1.33
CA ILE A 233 9.73 -4.83 1.64
C ILE A 233 9.75 -4.00 0.36
N ASP A 234 8.58 -3.78 -0.23
CA ASP A 234 8.49 -2.99 -1.46
C ASP A 234 8.87 -1.52 -1.18
N PRO A 235 10.01 -1.04 -1.73
CA PRO A 235 10.49 0.30 -1.48
C PRO A 235 9.78 1.38 -2.32
N ALA A 236 9.01 1.00 -3.34
CA ALA A 236 8.24 1.95 -4.16
C ALA A 236 7.25 2.77 -3.31
N HIS A 237 6.83 2.21 -2.18
CA HIS A 237 5.90 2.82 -1.22
C HIS A 237 6.57 3.65 -0.11
N ILE A 238 7.88 3.94 -0.20
CA ILE A 238 8.66 4.52 0.92
C ILE A 238 9.31 5.87 0.57
N SER A 239 8.74 6.61 -0.39
CA SER A 239 9.41 7.81 -0.90
C SER A 239 9.36 9.02 0.06
N ASN A 240 10.54 9.55 0.41
CA ASN A 240 10.79 10.81 1.13
C ASN A 240 10.13 11.04 2.52
N SER A 241 9.51 10.03 3.12
CA SER A 241 8.90 10.09 4.45
C SER A 241 9.71 9.32 5.49
N THR A 242 9.47 9.61 6.78
CA THR A 242 9.93 8.76 7.89
C THR A 242 8.81 7.78 8.19
N ILE A 243 9.12 6.49 8.05
CA ILE A 243 8.18 5.38 8.24
C ILE A 243 8.45 4.69 9.57
N GLU A 244 7.39 4.23 10.21
CA GLU A 244 7.46 3.34 11.37
C GLU A 244 6.82 2.00 10.99
N ILE A 245 7.58 0.90 11.13
CA ILE A 245 7.07 -0.47 10.97
C ILE A 245 7.28 -1.25 12.25
N TYR A 246 6.48 -2.30 12.45
CA TYR A 246 6.76 -3.30 13.45
C TYR A 246 7.17 -4.60 12.76
N ILE A 247 8.25 -5.18 13.22
CA ILE A 247 8.82 -6.42 12.72
C ILE A 247 8.85 -7.46 13.84
N ASP A 248 8.57 -8.70 13.52
CA ASP A 248 8.77 -9.82 14.45
C ASP A 248 10.14 -10.46 14.21
N ALA A 249 11.07 -10.27 15.15
CA ALA A 249 12.37 -10.92 15.14
C ALA A 249 12.28 -12.27 15.85
N VAL A 250 12.44 -13.37 15.11
CA VAL A 250 12.34 -14.73 15.66
C VAL A 250 13.64 -15.18 16.33
N SER A 251 14.76 -14.53 16.00
CA SER A 251 16.07 -14.75 16.63
C SER A 251 16.57 -13.48 17.33
N ASP A 252 17.56 -13.69 18.20
CA ASP A 252 18.36 -12.61 18.78
C ASP A 252 19.20 -11.86 17.76
N GLU A 253 19.33 -12.37 16.53
CA GLU A 253 20.04 -11.74 15.42
C GLU A 253 19.10 -11.62 14.22
N TRP A 254 18.91 -10.41 13.72
CA TRP A 254 18.02 -10.09 12.59
C TRP A 254 18.55 -8.86 11.85
N GLY A 255 18.07 -8.58 10.64
CA GLY A 255 18.67 -7.51 9.84
C GLY A 255 17.87 -6.99 8.66
N PHE A 256 18.42 -5.96 8.03
CA PHE A 256 17.96 -5.43 6.75
C PHE A 256 19.06 -5.58 5.70
N VAL A 257 18.65 -5.87 4.47
CA VAL A 257 19.52 -5.91 3.29
C VAL A 257 18.94 -4.97 2.26
N LEU A 258 19.78 -4.11 1.69
CA LEU A 258 19.42 -3.24 0.58
C LEU A 258 20.28 -3.64 -0.63
N LEU A 259 19.64 -4.14 -1.68
CA LEU A 259 20.31 -4.63 -2.88
C LEU A 259 19.96 -3.78 -4.10
N ASP A 260 20.94 -3.57 -4.97
CA ASP A 260 20.73 -3.05 -6.31
C ASP A 260 20.34 -4.19 -7.25
N SER A 261 19.22 -4.03 -7.94
CA SER A 261 18.69 -4.99 -8.90
C SER A 261 19.58 -5.12 -10.15
N ASN A 262 20.27 -4.06 -10.58
CA ASN A 262 20.84 -3.96 -11.93
C ASN A 262 22.24 -3.30 -12.01
N ASP A 263 22.86 -2.88 -10.90
CA ASP A 263 24.12 -2.10 -10.90
C ASP A 263 24.01 -0.85 -11.81
N THR A 264 22.81 -0.28 -11.82
CA THR A 264 22.54 1.01 -12.43
C THR A 264 23.00 2.01 -11.39
N GLY A 265 24.03 2.81 -11.66
CA GLY A 265 24.67 3.71 -10.69
C GLY A 265 23.81 4.87 -10.15
N ASP A 266 22.53 4.61 -9.91
CA ASP A 266 21.54 5.41 -9.22
C ASP A 266 21.51 4.99 -7.74
N ASP A 267 21.55 5.97 -6.86
CA ASP A 267 21.86 5.77 -5.45
C ASP A 267 20.56 5.60 -4.63
N THR A 268 20.43 4.51 -3.86
CA THR A 268 19.39 4.36 -2.83
C THR A 268 20.02 4.23 -1.45
N ASP A 269 19.62 5.14 -0.55
CA ASP A 269 20.00 5.24 0.86
C ASP A 269 18.80 4.78 1.72
N PHE A 270 18.98 3.76 2.55
CA PHE A 270 18.03 3.36 3.61
C PHE A 270 18.62 3.73 4.97
N ARG A 271 17.87 4.49 5.78
CA ARG A 271 18.36 5.07 7.05
C ARG A 271 17.45 4.73 8.20
N ILE A 272 17.91 3.90 9.12
CA ILE A 272 17.21 3.63 10.38
C ILE A 272 17.57 4.74 11.37
N SER A 273 16.52 5.34 11.93
CA SER A 273 16.59 6.46 12.86
C SER A 273 15.99 6.16 14.25
N GLY A 274 15.29 5.04 14.40
CA GLY A 274 14.77 4.57 15.68
C GLY A 274 14.62 3.05 15.70
N LEU A 275 14.91 2.44 16.85
CA LEU A 275 14.71 1.01 17.12
C LEU A 275 14.27 0.82 18.57
N GLU A 276 13.10 0.22 18.77
CA GLU A 276 12.48 0.03 20.07
C GLU A 276 11.91 -1.39 20.19
N TRP A 277 12.27 -2.12 21.25
CA TRP A 277 11.65 -3.41 21.56
C TRP A 277 10.31 -3.21 22.25
N VAL A 278 9.27 -3.79 21.68
CA VAL A 278 7.88 -3.60 22.09
C VAL A 278 7.40 -4.74 22.98
N GLY A 279 7.88 -5.97 22.76
CA GLY A 279 7.50 -7.13 23.55
C GLY A 279 7.70 -8.47 22.84
N GLU A 280 7.38 -9.56 23.52
CA GLU A 280 7.41 -10.91 22.94
C GLU A 280 6.32 -11.08 21.87
N SER A 281 6.60 -11.80 20.77
CA SER A 281 5.67 -12.07 19.65
C SER A 281 4.36 -12.73 20.11
N SER A 282 4.39 -13.47 21.21
CA SER A 282 3.20 -14.14 21.76
C SER A 282 2.16 -13.17 22.36
N ILE A 283 2.50 -11.90 22.53
CA ILE A 283 1.69 -10.89 23.22
C ILE A 283 1.02 -9.92 22.22
N VAL A 284 1.51 -9.85 20.98
CA VAL A 284 1.09 -8.87 19.97
C VAL A 284 0.82 -9.61 18.66
N GLU A 285 -0.44 -9.58 18.21
CA GLU A 285 -0.84 -10.18 16.93
C GLU A 285 -0.52 -9.18 15.81
N LEU A 286 0.39 -9.55 14.90
CA LEU A 286 0.69 -8.76 13.70
C LEU A 286 -0.28 -9.18 12.58
N ASP A 287 -1.23 -8.30 12.21
CA ASP A 287 -2.03 -8.47 10.99
C ASP A 287 -1.10 -8.32 9.77
N GLY A 288 -0.56 -9.45 9.28
CA GLY A 288 0.45 -9.48 8.20
C GLY A 288 1.59 -10.51 8.39
N GLY A 289 1.54 -11.33 9.45
CA GLY A 289 2.50 -12.41 9.67
C GLY A 289 3.77 -11.96 10.39
N TYR A 290 4.68 -11.24 9.69
CA TYR A 290 6.02 -10.90 10.21
C TYR A 290 6.36 -9.41 10.18
N ILE A 291 5.59 -8.64 9.42
CA ILE A 291 5.65 -7.18 9.38
C ILE A 291 4.21 -6.73 9.53
N ALA A 292 3.90 -5.97 10.57
CA ALA A 292 2.64 -5.26 10.62
C ALA A 292 2.88 -3.78 10.84
N ASN A 293 2.11 -2.98 10.10
CA ASN A 293 1.89 -1.60 10.47
C ASN A 293 0.85 -1.60 11.61
N ILE A 294 1.26 -2.01 12.83
CA ILE A 294 0.33 -2.28 13.96
C ILE A 294 -0.50 -1.06 14.36
N GLY A 295 -0.13 0.16 13.97
CA GLY A 295 -0.86 1.33 14.41
C GLY A 295 -1.91 1.89 13.44
N GLY A 296 -2.18 1.22 12.32
CA GLY A 296 -3.15 1.68 11.33
C GLY A 296 -2.52 1.91 9.97
N LEU A 297 -3.38 2.00 8.95
CA LEU A 297 -2.94 2.18 7.57
C LEU A 297 -2.19 3.51 7.45
N SER A 298 -0.94 3.45 7.02
CA SER A 298 -0.12 4.63 6.73
C SER A 298 -0.15 4.91 5.23
N PRO A 299 -0.10 6.18 4.79
CA PRO A 299 -0.05 6.46 3.37
C PRO A 299 1.25 5.93 2.75
N SER A 300 1.15 5.32 1.57
CA SER A 300 2.26 4.75 0.80
C SER A 300 2.85 5.72 -0.22
N ASP A 301 2.11 6.74 -0.63
CA ASP A 301 2.64 7.80 -1.50
C ASP A 301 2.01 9.17 -1.18
N SER A 302 2.69 10.25 -1.56
CA SER A 302 2.18 11.60 -1.36
C SER A 302 2.74 12.61 -2.36
N ILE A 303 1.95 13.64 -2.63
CA ILE A 303 2.33 14.73 -3.52
C ILE A 303 1.88 16.09 -2.96
N GLY A 304 2.78 17.09 -3.05
CA GLY A 304 2.54 18.42 -2.51
C GLY A 304 3.02 18.55 -1.07
N ASN A 305 2.41 19.45 -0.31
CA ASN A 305 2.77 19.69 1.09
C ASN A 305 2.02 18.74 2.01
N VAL A 306 2.59 17.55 2.16
CA VAL A 306 2.09 16.49 3.03
C VAL A 306 3.08 16.28 4.16
N LYS A 307 2.54 16.10 5.37
CA LYS A 307 3.30 15.62 6.53
C LYS A 307 2.67 14.35 7.07
N ILE A 308 3.41 13.25 7.01
CA ILE A 308 3.00 11.97 7.58
C ILE A 308 3.68 11.82 8.94
N GLU A 309 2.89 11.61 9.99
CA GLU A 309 3.35 11.34 11.35
C GLU A 309 2.63 10.10 11.88
N SER A 310 3.31 8.95 11.87
CA SER A 310 2.72 7.69 12.29
C SER A 310 1.47 7.38 11.44
N HIS A 311 0.27 7.38 12.03
CA HIS A 311 -1.01 7.05 11.38
C HIS A 311 -1.82 8.27 10.97
N ASN A 312 -1.20 9.44 11.07
CA ASN A 312 -1.84 10.72 10.80
C ASN A 312 -1.15 11.34 9.60
N ALA A 313 -1.94 11.88 8.69
CA ALA A 313 -1.46 12.67 7.59
C ALA A 313 -2.01 14.08 7.69
N SER A 314 -1.15 15.08 7.51
CA SER A 314 -1.56 16.47 7.33
C SER A 314 -1.36 16.88 5.88
N LEU A 315 -2.41 17.38 5.24
CA LEU A 315 -2.43 17.88 3.87
C LEU A 315 -2.68 19.39 3.92
N SER A 316 -1.85 20.17 3.22
CA SER A 316 -1.99 21.63 3.18
C SER A 316 -2.44 22.12 1.81
N THR A 317 -3.25 23.19 1.81
CA THR A 317 -3.69 23.94 0.63
C THR A 317 -3.08 25.37 0.64
N GLY A 318 -1.78 25.54 0.39
CA GLY A 318 -1.25 26.82 -0.10
C GLY A 318 0.27 26.93 -0.20
N GLN A 319 1.04 26.39 0.75
CA GLN A 319 2.51 26.44 0.69
C GLN A 319 3.09 25.14 0.15
N SER A 320 3.88 25.21 -0.94
CA SER A 320 4.54 24.05 -1.57
C SER A 320 3.59 23.01 -2.18
N ASP A 321 2.36 23.44 -2.43
CA ASP A 321 1.33 22.68 -3.12
C ASP A 321 1.67 22.38 -4.58
N ARG A 322 0.92 21.44 -5.15
CA ARG A 322 0.92 21.16 -6.59
C ARG A 322 -0.33 21.71 -7.24
N ALA A 323 -0.20 22.13 -8.50
CA ALA A 323 -1.36 22.47 -9.30
C ALA A 323 -2.34 21.30 -9.36
N ALA A 324 -3.64 21.56 -9.37
CA ALA A 324 -4.67 20.52 -9.49
C ALA A 324 -4.46 19.63 -10.72
N SER A 325 -3.91 20.18 -11.80
CA SER A 325 -3.53 19.40 -12.97
C SER A 325 -2.41 18.39 -12.70
N SER A 326 -1.45 18.71 -11.83
CA SER A 326 -0.39 17.77 -11.46
C SER A 326 -0.91 16.69 -10.52
N LEU A 327 -1.83 17.05 -9.61
CA LEU A 327 -2.50 16.08 -8.74
C LEU A 327 -3.37 15.11 -9.55
N GLY A 328 -4.10 15.60 -10.55
CA GLY A 328 -4.94 14.76 -11.41
C GLY A 328 -4.13 13.84 -12.32
N ASP A 329 -2.99 14.31 -12.83
CA ASP A 329 -2.03 13.46 -13.55
C ASP A 329 -1.52 12.32 -12.67
N TRP A 330 -1.10 12.64 -11.45
CA TRP A 330 -0.53 11.68 -10.51
C TRP A 330 -1.55 10.68 -9.96
N ALA A 331 -2.73 11.13 -9.52
CA ALA A 331 -3.73 10.26 -8.91
C ALA A 331 -4.62 9.50 -9.92
N MET A 332 -4.80 10.05 -11.13
CA MET A 332 -5.85 9.61 -12.06
C MET A 332 -5.40 9.49 -13.52
N GLY A 333 -4.12 9.77 -13.81
CA GLY A 333 -3.60 9.83 -15.18
C GLY A 333 -4.16 10.97 -16.03
N ASP A 334 -4.78 11.99 -15.42
CA ASP A 334 -5.51 13.03 -16.16
C ASP A 334 -5.37 14.43 -15.55
N LYS A 335 -4.62 15.26 -16.27
CA LYS A 335 -4.35 16.66 -15.94
C LYS A 335 -5.58 17.56 -15.90
N GLU A 336 -6.68 17.17 -16.53
CA GLU A 336 -7.87 18.00 -16.63
C GLU A 336 -8.91 17.65 -15.56
N PHE A 337 -8.90 16.42 -15.02
CA PHE A 337 -9.96 15.91 -14.16
C PHE A 337 -10.19 16.74 -12.88
N LEU A 338 -9.12 17.13 -12.18
CA LEU A 338 -9.23 17.89 -10.92
C LEU A 338 -9.41 19.41 -11.10
N LYS A 339 -9.22 19.95 -12.32
CA LYS A 339 -9.31 21.40 -12.54
C LYS A 339 -10.66 22.05 -12.21
N PRO A 340 -11.81 21.37 -12.41
CA PRO A 340 -13.10 21.92 -11.99
C PRO A 340 -13.27 21.98 -10.46
N TYR A 341 -12.48 21.20 -9.71
CA TYR A 341 -12.58 21.06 -8.25
C TYR A 341 -11.62 21.97 -7.49
N GLY A 342 -10.50 22.37 -8.11
CA GLY A 342 -9.62 23.37 -7.53
C GLY A 342 -8.43 23.75 -8.40
N THR A 343 -7.55 24.60 -7.84
CA THR A 343 -6.40 25.15 -8.57
C THR A 343 -5.07 24.56 -8.10
N GLU A 344 -4.94 24.25 -6.82
CA GLU A 344 -3.76 23.64 -6.20
C GLU A 344 -4.12 22.88 -4.92
N GLY A 345 -3.19 22.07 -4.43
CA GLY A 345 -3.37 21.33 -3.19
C GLY A 345 -2.29 20.28 -2.95
N SER A 346 -2.66 19.28 -2.16
CA SER A 346 -1.83 18.14 -1.81
C SER A 346 -2.66 16.86 -1.73
N ALA A 347 -2.02 15.71 -1.89
CA ALA A 347 -2.69 14.41 -1.84
C ALA A 347 -1.81 13.34 -1.20
N ILE A 348 -2.44 12.34 -0.62
CA ILE A 348 -1.83 11.11 -0.10
C ILE A 348 -2.58 9.91 -0.66
N THR A 349 -1.88 8.80 -0.87
CA THR A 349 -2.48 7.53 -1.26
C THR A 349 -2.18 6.47 -0.22
N TYR A 350 -3.19 5.68 0.11
CA TYR A 350 -3.09 4.43 0.84
C TYR A 350 -3.23 3.30 -0.19
N THR A 351 -2.31 2.33 -0.21
CA THR A 351 -2.34 1.14 -1.06
C THR A 351 -2.53 -0.11 -0.20
N ASP A 352 -2.59 -1.28 -0.85
CA ASP A 352 -2.69 -2.60 -0.20
C ASP A 352 -3.93 -2.73 0.70
N LEU A 353 -4.99 -2.01 0.32
CA LEU A 353 -6.26 -2.05 1.03
C LEU A 353 -7.11 -3.23 0.53
N GLU A 354 -7.76 -3.94 1.44
CA GLU A 354 -8.80 -4.87 1.01
C GLU A 354 -10.03 -4.08 0.54
N PRO A 355 -10.70 -4.47 -0.57
CA PRO A 355 -11.96 -3.85 -0.97
C PRO A 355 -12.98 -3.89 0.17
N GLY A 356 -13.59 -2.74 0.47
CA GLY A 356 -14.44 -2.60 1.66
C GLY A 356 -14.92 -1.18 1.92
N GLU A 357 -15.71 -1.03 2.97
CA GLU A 357 -16.02 0.28 3.56
C GLU A 357 -14.94 0.65 4.58
N TYR A 358 -14.50 1.90 4.55
CA TYR A 358 -13.47 2.44 5.43
C TYR A 358 -13.94 3.71 6.11
N ASP A 359 -13.64 3.80 7.41
CA ASP A 359 -13.85 5.01 8.21
C ASP A 359 -12.52 5.65 8.57
N PHE A 360 -12.50 6.97 8.63
CA PHE A 360 -11.39 7.75 9.19
C PHE A 360 -11.90 9.03 9.83
N LEU A 361 -11.10 9.58 10.73
CA LEU A 361 -11.32 10.90 11.28
C LEU A 361 -10.59 11.93 10.43
N TRP A 362 -11.20 13.09 10.27
CA TRP A 362 -10.56 14.24 9.66
C TRP A 362 -10.89 15.51 10.42
N SER A 363 -9.95 16.44 10.43
CA SER A 363 -10.17 17.79 10.94
C SER A 363 -9.44 18.80 10.07
N PHE A 364 -9.77 20.07 10.20
CA PHE A 364 -9.05 21.13 9.50
C PHE A 364 -8.79 22.34 10.39
N TYR A 365 -7.75 23.08 10.04
CA TYR A 365 -7.44 24.40 10.58
C TYR A 365 -7.12 25.36 9.45
N THR A 366 -7.79 26.52 9.42
CA THR A 366 -7.49 27.58 8.45
C THR A 366 -7.59 28.97 9.06
N ARG A 367 -6.73 29.87 8.59
CA ARG A 367 -6.83 31.32 8.85
C ARG A 367 -7.44 32.08 7.69
N ASP A 368 -7.77 31.39 6.60
CA ASP A 368 -8.37 32.00 5.44
C ASP A 368 -9.89 32.11 5.63
N ILE A 369 -10.35 33.36 5.76
CA ILE A 369 -11.75 33.71 6.01
C ILE A 369 -12.62 33.67 4.76
N THR A 370 -12.02 33.58 3.58
CA THR A 370 -12.68 33.49 2.27
C THR A 370 -12.74 32.07 1.74
N ASN A 371 -12.02 31.13 2.36
CA ASN A 371 -11.62 29.92 1.68
C ASN A 371 -12.75 28.98 1.25
N HIS A 372 -12.52 28.35 0.09
CA HIS A 372 -13.35 27.33 -0.54
C HIS A 372 -12.67 25.96 -0.52
N ASP A 373 -11.65 25.76 0.31
CA ASP A 373 -10.91 24.51 0.38
C ASP A 373 -11.79 23.33 0.78
N ALA A 374 -11.54 22.19 0.15
CA ALA A 374 -12.27 20.96 0.35
C ALA A 374 -11.35 19.75 0.37
N LEU A 375 -11.78 18.73 1.11
CA LEU A 375 -11.13 17.43 1.19
C LEU A 375 -11.95 16.43 0.37
N TYR A 376 -11.26 15.64 -0.44
CA TYR A 376 -11.84 14.64 -1.32
C TYR A 376 -11.21 13.27 -1.11
N ALA A 377 -12.00 12.21 -1.32
CA ALA A 377 -11.54 10.84 -1.44
C ALA A 377 -11.71 10.38 -2.89
N TRP A 378 -10.66 9.81 -3.46
CA TRP A 378 -10.66 9.14 -4.75
C TRP A 378 -10.39 7.66 -4.53
N ASN A 379 -11.35 6.81 -4.90
CA ASN A 379 -11.27 5.35 -4.73
C ASN A 379 -10.99 4.61 -6.05
N GLY A 380 -10.41 5.31 -7.03
CA GLY A 380 -10.19 4.81 -8.38
C GLY A 380 -11.37 4.92 -9.34
N LYS A 381 -12.59 5.15 -8.83
CA LYS A 381 -13.80 5.27 -9.65
C LYS A 381 -14.54 6.58 -9.46
N THR A 382 -14.72 7.00 -8.21
CA THR A 382 -15.50 8.17 -7.83
C THR A 382 -14.67 9.12 -6.97
N LEU A 383 -14.77 10.41 -7.28
CA LEU A 383 -14.25 11.49 -6.44
C LEU A 383 -15.37 11.97 -5.51
N THR A 384 -15.26 11.63 -4.23
CA THR A 384 -16.25 11.98 -3.21
C THR A 384 -15.72 13.13 -2.36
N GLN A 385 -16.49 14.22 -2.25
CA GLN A 385 -16.16 15.28 -1.31
C GLN A 385 -16.44 14.79 0.11
N ILE A 386 -15.39 14.73 0.93
CA ILE A 386 -15.45 14.29 2.33
C ILE A 386 -15.97 15.42 3.22
N GLY A 387 -15.49 16.64 2.97
CA GLY A 387 -15.91 17.81 3.72
C GLY A 387 -15.26 19.09 3.22
N ASP A 388 -15.71 20.20 3.78
CA ASP A 388 -15.20 21.53 3.48
C ASP A 388 -15.26 22.44 4.71
N ARG A 389 -14.95 23.72 4.51
CA ARG A 389 -14.99 24.72 5.57
C ARG A 389 -16.35 24.82 6.27
N THR A 390 -17.47 24.53 5.61
CA THR A 390 -18.81 24.66 6.19
C THR A 390 -19.06 23.70 7.35
N ASP A 391 -18.21 22.69 7.49
CA ASP A 391 -18.22 21.73 8.60
C ASP A 391 -17.53 22.26 9.87
N GLY A 392 -16.82 23.39 9.79
CA GLY A 392 -16.11 23.99 10.93
C GLY A 392 -16.85 25.14 11.64
N TYR A 393 -16.31 25.53 12.80
CA TYR A 393 -16.79 26.69 13.58
C TYR A 393 -15.76 27.83 13.55
N SER A 394 -16.24 29.07 13.57
CA SER A 394 -15.38 30.26 13.63
C SER A 394 -14.91 30.55 15.06
N ASP A 395 -13.60 30.44 15.32
CA ASP A 395 -13.04 30.79 16.62
C ASP A 395 -12.83 32.31 16.76
N PHE A 396 -13.84 33.01 17.29
CA PHE A 396 -13.74 34.43 17.65
C PHE A 396 -13.06 34.57 19.02
N PRO A 397 -11.88 35.20 19.13
CA PRO A 397 -11.42 36.39 18.39
C PRO A 397 -10.27 36.19 17.37
N ARG A 398 -9.87 34.96 17.06
CA ARG A 398 -8.65 34.67 16.28
C ARG A 398 -8.81 34.73 14.76
N GLN A 399 -10.04 34.89 14.26
CA GLN A 399 -10.35 34.81 12.82
C GLN A 399 -9.84 33.51 12.16
N ALA A 400 -9.75 32.43 12.95
CA ALA A 400 -9.43 31.11 12.46
C ALA A 400 -10.70 30.26 12.42
N TRP A 401 -10.75 29.32 11.50
CA TRP A 401 -11.76 28.29 11.41
C TRP A 401 -11.10 26.96 11.73
N THR A 402 -11.78 26.16 12.54
CA THR A 402 -11.34 24.81 12.89
C THR A 402 -12.57 23.91 12.92
N SER A 403 -12.40 22.66 12.52
CA SER A 403 -13.34 21.61 12.90
C SER A 403 -12.84 20.86 14.13
N GLU A 404 -13.75 20.20 14.84
CA GLU A 404 -13.40 19.05 15.67
C GLU A 404 -13.09 17.85 14.76
N ASP A 405 -12.64 16.72 15.32
CA ASP A 405 -12.46 15.50 14.55
C ASP A 405 -13.82 14.97 14.08
N LEU A 406 -14.02 14.94 12.77
CA LEU A 406 -15.23 14.51 12.08
C LEU A 406 -15.01 13.14 11.46
N ASN A 407 -16.02 12.27 11.51
CA ASN A 407 -15.95 10.96 10.88
C ASN A 407 -16.32 11.06 9.40
N ALA A 408 -15.51 10.45 8.55
CA ALA A 408 -15.80 10.20 7.15
C ALA A 408 -15.87 8.69 6.90
N SER A 409 -16.72 8.30 5.95
CA SER A 409 -16.85 6.92 5.50
C SER A 409 -16.78 6.90 3.98
N VAL A 410 -15.95 6.02 3.44
CA VAL A 410 -15.70 5.90 1.99
C VAL A 410 -15.62 4.43 1.58
N GLU A 411 -16.06 4.15 0.36
CA GLU A 411 -15.87 2.85 -0.25
C GLU A 411 -14.49 2.79 -0.90
N VAL A 412 -13.73 1.74 -0.59
CA VAL A 412 -12.49 1.37 -1.24
C VAL A 412 -12.81 0.23 -2.18
N VAL A 413 -12.84 0.53 -3.48
CA VAL A 413 -13.30 -0.41 -4.54
C VAL A 413 -12.17 -1.31 -5.01
N TYR A 414 -10.96 -0.76 -5.11
CA TYR A 414 -9.74 -1.48 -5.47
C TYR A 414 -8.87 -1.64 -4.24
N ASP A 415 -7.56 -1.76 -4.43
CA ASP A 415 -6.55 -1.87 -3.39
C ASP A 415 -6.00 -0.52 -2.90
N TYR A 416 -6.62 0.60 -3.28
CA TYR A 416 -6.12 1.92 -2.90
C TYR A 416 -7.21 2.96 -2.62
N LEU A 417 -6.81 3.98 -1.86
CA LEU A 417 -7.59 5.17 -1.55
C LEU A 417 -6.68 6.40 -1.58
N THR A 418 -7.00 7.40 -2.39
CA THR A 418 -6.30 8.68 -2.39
C THR A 418 -7.13 9.75 -1.69
N ILE A 419 -6.55 10.41 -0.69
CA ILE A 419 -7.15 11.59 -0.05
C ILE A 419 -6.50 12.85 -0.62
N ILE A 420 -7.31 13.80 -1.08
CA ILE A 420 -6.88 14.97 -1.84
C ILE A 420 -7.45 16.22 -1.17
N ALA A 421 -6.58 17.13 -0.73
CA ALA A 421 -6.97 18.47 -0.30
C ALA A 421 -6.79 19.45 -1.46
N LEU A 422 -7.82 20.24 -1.79
CA LEU A 422 -7.80 21.20 -2.90
C LEU A 422 -8.27 22.59 -2.46
N ASP A 423 -7.58 23.63 -2.94
CA ASP A 423 -8.07 25.01 -2.95
C ASP A 423 -9.00 25.22 -4.15
N ALA A 424 -10.31 25.35 -3.87
CA ALA A 424 -11.33 25.47 -4.91
C ALA A 424 -11.50 26.90 -5.46
N GLY A 425 -10.90 27.92 -4.83
CA GLY A 425 -11.31 29.32 -5.00
C GLY A 425 -10.23 30.22 -5.58
N ASP A 426 -9.03 30.19 -5.02
CA ASP A 426 -7.90 30.94 -5.54
C ASP A 426 -6.56 30.24 -5.26
N LYS A 427 -5.53 30.99 -4.87
CA LYS A 427 -4.16 30.49 -4.57
C LYS A 427 -3.66 31.18 -3.31
N ARG A 428 -4.60 31.49 -2.41
CA ARG A 428 -4.38 32.34 -1.24
C ARG A 428 -5.01 31.67 -0.04
N GLY A 429 -4.36 31.91 1.09
CA GLY A 429 -4.72 31.21 2.30
C GLY A 429 -3.93 29.92 2.43
N THR A 430 -4.13 29.27 3.56
CA THR A 430 -3.61 27.95 3.84
C THR A 430 -4.60 27.26 4.75
N THR A 431 -5.11 26.11 4.32
CA THR A 431 -5.85 25.19 5.18
C THR A 431 -5.02 23.95 5.37
N ASP A 432 -4.86 23.56 6.63
CA ASP A 432 -4.22 22.30 6.99
C ASP A 432 -5.34 21.32 7.36
N PHE A 433 -5.53 20.30 6.53
CA PHE A 433 -6.37 19.15 6.81
C PHE A 433 -5.53 18.11 7.53
N ARG A 434 -6.12 17.46 8.54
CA ARG A 434 -5.54 16.30 9.22
C ARG A 434 -6.46 15.12 9.00
N VAL A 435 -5.90 13.97 8.66
CA VAL A 435 -6.58 12.69 8.46
C VAL A 435 -5.93 11.67 9.40
N GLU A 436 -6.73 10.91 10.13
CA GLU A 436 -6.23 9.91 11.07
C GLU A 436 -7.16 8.72 11.24
N GLY A 437 -6.59 7.59 11.65
CA GLY A 437 -7.36 6.41 12.05
C GLY A 437 -8.12 5.72 10.92
N LEU A 438 -7.57 5.72 9.69
CA LEU A 438 -8.12 4.95 8.58
C LEU A 438 -8.19 3.47 8.94
N ARG A 439 -9.39 2.90 8.87
CA ARG A 439 -9.66 1.50 9.19
C ARG A 439 -10.81 0.95 8.38
N ARG A 440 -10.74 -0.33 8.04
CA ARG A 440 -11.83 -1.07 7.41
C ARG A 440 -12.96 -1.28 8.42
N THR A 441 -14.20 -1.04 8.00
CA THR A 441 -15.41 -1.18 8.82
C THR A 441 -16.38 -2.24 8.33
N GLY A 442 -16.26 -2.65 7.06
CA GLY A 442 -17.11 -3.69 6.48
C GLY A 442 -16.70 -4.06 5.07
N ASP A 443 -17.37 -5.08 4.52
CA ASP A 443 -17.24 -5.48 3.12
C ASP A 443 -18.13 -4.59 2.23
N LEU A 444 -17.79 -4.50 0.95
CA LEU A 444 -18.65 -3.83 -0.03
C LEU A 444 -19.95 -4.62 -0.22
N GLY A 445 -21.06 -3.89 -0.45
CA GLY A 445 -22.35 -4.50 -0.73
C GLY A 445 -22.49 -5.16 -2.11
N TYR A 446 -21.40 -5.21 -2.89
CA TYR A 446 -21.33 -5.73 -4.24
C TYR A 446 -19.92 -6.29 -4.51
N GLU A 447 -19.81 -7.16 -5.51
CA GLU A 447 -18.51 -7.65 -5.98
C GLU A 447 -17.77 -6.52 -6.73
N PRO A 448 -16.56 -6.14 -6.30
CA PRO A 448 -15.80 -5.10 -6.97
C PRO A 448 -15.57 -5.42 -8.45
N PRO A 449 -15.71 -4.43 -9.33
CA PRO A 449 -15.40 -4.61 -10.74
C PRO A 449 -13.92 -4.96 -10.91
N GLN A 450 -13.62 -5.89 -11.81
CA GLN A 450 -12.26 -6.38 -12.03
C GLN A 450 -11.58 -5.53 -13.11
N PRO A 451 -10.57 -4.71 -12.78
CA PRO A 451 -9.85 -3.93 -13.79
C PRO A 451 -9.07 -4.86 -14.72
N ILE A 452 -9.04 -4.52 -16.01
CA ILE A 452 -8.15 -5.15 -16.98
C ILE A 452 -7.17 -4.11 -17.53
N ASP A 453 -6.08 -4.58 -18.13
CA ASP A 453 -5.09 -3.69 -18.74
C ASP A 453 -5.74 -2.81 -19.83
N ILE A 454 -5.49 -1.51 -19.73
CA ILE A 454 -5.93 -0.52 -20.70
C ILE A 454 -5.04 -0.52 -21.95
N ALA A 455 -3.89 -1.19 -21.95
CA ALA A 455 -3.10 -1.40 -23.15
C ALA A 455 -3.79 -2.43 -24.08
N PRO A 456 -4.08 -2.07 -25.35
CA PRO A 456 -4.71 -2.99 -26.28
C PRO A 456 -3.70 -4.00 -26.84
N ASP A 457 -4.14 -5.24 -27.07
CA ASP A 457 -3.32 -6.28 -27.71
C ASP A 457 -3.01 -5.96 -29.18
N ILE A 458 -3.95 -5.28 -29.85
CA ILE A 458 -3.84 -4.93 -31.26
C ILE A 458 -4.07 -3.43 -31.41
N LEU A 459 -3.12 -2.77 -32.06
CA LEU A 459 -3.09 -1.33 -32.29
C LEU A 459 -2.76 -1.01 -33.74
N THR A 460 -3.60 -0.19 -34.38
CA THR A 460 -3.39 0.29 -35.74
C THR A 460 -3.75 1.77 -35.84
N GLY A 461 -2.81 2.58 -36.36
CA GLY A 461 -3.01 4.02 -36.57
C GLY A 461 -2.29 4.87 -35.52
N ASP A 462 -2.86 6.03 -35.21
CA ASP A 462 -2.43 6.95 -34.16
C ASP A 462 -3.00 6.52 -32.79
N ILE A 463 -2.23 5.66 -32.12
CA ILE A 463 -2.53 5.15 -30.76
C ILE A 463 -1.48 5.70 -29.79
N ASN A 464 -1.96 6.36 -28.72
CA ASN A 464 -1.13 6.97 -27.69
C ASN A 464 -1.28 6.20 -26.38
N LEU A 465 -0.29 5.37 -26.05
CA LEU A 465 -0.22 4.71 -24.74
C LEU A 465 0.48 5.66 -23.76
N LYS A 466 -0.23 6.07 -22.71
CA LYS A 466 0.31 6.89 -21.63
C LYS A 466 -0.05 6.31 -20.28
N ASP A 467 0.73 6.66 -19.29
CA ASP A 467 0.43 6.32 -17.91
C ASP A 467 -0.97 6.84 -17.54
N GLY A 468 -1.88 5.90 -17.28
CA GLY A 468 -3.28 6.15 -16.90
C GLY A 468 -4.30 6.30 -18.03
N TYR A 469 -3.93 6.27 -19.32
CA TYR A 469 -4.93 6.14 -20.40
C TYR A 469 -4.38 5.61 -21.73
N THR A 470 -5.26 4.97 -22.51
CA THR A 470 -5.03 4.64 -23.93
C THR A 470 -5.80 5.60 -24.84
N GLY A 471 -5.07 6.34 -25.68
CA GLY A 471 -5.61 7.28 -26.65
C GLY A 471 -5.76 6.65 -28.04
N ILE A 472 -6.94 6.76 -28.65
CA ILE A 472 -7.24 6.33 -30.02
C ILE A 472 -7.63 7.59 -30.80
N ALA A 473 -6.81 8.01 -31.77
CA ALA A 473 -6.97 9.32 -32.40
C ALA A 473 -7.20 9.28 -33.91
N THR A 474 -7.85 10.33 -34.40
CA THR A 474 -7.74 10.78 -35.79
C THR A 474 -6.63 11.81 -35.93
N GLY A 475 -5.94 11.86 -37.07
CA GLY A 475 -4.89 12.82 -37.37
C GLY A 475 -3.58 12.22 -37.90
N THR A 476 -2.47 12.49 -37.19
CA THR A 476 -1.12 12.25 -37.74
C THR A 476 -0.63 10.85 -37.35
N GLY A 477 -0.96 9.86 -38.17
CA GLY A 477 -0.58 8.47 -37.93
C GLY A 477 -1.62 7.47 -38.42
N ASP A 478 -2.81 7.98 -38.69
CA ASP A 478 -3.97 7.25 -39.19
C ASP A 478 -3.67 6.40 -40.42
N ARG A 479 -4.46 5.34 -40.55
CA ARG A 479 -4.47 4.48 -41.72
C ARG A 479 -5.72 4.73 -42.53
N ALA A 480 -5.58 4.56 -43.85
CA ALA A 480 -6.72 4.53 -44.75
C ALA A 480 -7.76 3.53 -44.24
N ILE A 481 -9.04 3.88 -44.31
CA ILE A 481 -10.14 3.04 -43.84
C ILE A 481 -10.11 1.63 -44.41
N SER A 482 -9.62 1.49 -45.65
CA SER A 482 -9.49 0.22 -46.34
C SER A 482 -8.43 -0.71 -45.71
N THR A 483 -7.42 -0.13 -45.07
CA THR A 483 -6.42 -0.88 -44.30
C THR A 483 -7.05 -1.37 -43.01
N LEU A 484 -7.74 -0.49 -42.27
CA LEU A 484 -8.46 -0.87 -41.04
C LEU A 484 -9.47 -1.99 -41.34
N GLY A 485 -10.27 -1.87 -42.42
CA GLY A 485 -11.23 -2.90 -42.82
C GLY A 485 -10.57 -4.25 -43.10
N THR A 486 -9.45 -4.25 -43.83
CA THR A 486 -8.71 -5.48 -44.12
C THR A 486 -8.16 -6.14 -42.85
N GLU A 487 -7.62 -5.36 -41.93
CA GLU A 487 -7.03 -5.86 -40.68
C GLU A 487 -8.08 -6.35 -39.68
N LEU A 488 -9.19 -5.61 -39.55
CA LEU A 488 -10.24 -5.91 -38.58
C LEU A 488 -11.17 -7.04 -39.03
N THR A 489 -11.49 -7.11 -40.34
CA THR A 489 -12.52 -8.00 -40.88
C THR A 489 -12.03 -8.98 -41.96
N GLY A 490 -10.82 -8.76 -42.50
CA GLY A 490 -10.35 -9.45 -43.70
C GLY A 490 -10.93 -8.90 -45.01
N ASP A 491 -11.89 -7.98 -44.97
CA ASP A 491 -12.48 -7.33 -46.14
C ASP A 491 -12.12 -5.83 -46.20
N ARG A 492 -11.48 -5.46 -47.30
CA ARG A 492 -11.03 -4.09 -47.57
C ARG A 492 -12.16 -3.07 -47.56
N ASP A 493 -13.36 -3.45 -47.98
CA ASP A 493 -14.45 -2.51 -48.21
C ASP A 493 -15.41 -2.42 -47.00
N ALA A 494 -15.25 -3.28 -45.99
CA ALA A 494 -16.17 -3.41 -44.86
C ALA A 494 -16.42 -2.13 -44.06
N LEU A 495 -15.41 -1.25 -43.96
CA LEU A 495 -15.50 -0.01 -43.19
C LEU A 495 -15.66 1.25 -44.06
N THR A 496 -15.73 1.12 -45.39
CA THR A 496 -15.67 2.26 -46.32
C THR A 496 -16.86 3.22 -46.24
N ASP A 497 -17.98 2.78 -45.67
CA ASP A 497 -19.16 3.62 -45.43
C ASP A 497 -19.06 4.47 -44.15
N TYR A 498 -18.08 4.20 -43.27
CA TYR A 498 -17.91 4.88 -41.98
C TYR A 498 -16.91 6.02 -42.02
N GLY A 499 -15.99 6.06 -42.99
CA GLY A 499 -15.06 7.17 -43.12
C GLY A 499 -13.95 6.95 -44.14
N THR A 500 -12.94 7.81 -44.09
CA THR A 500 -11.83 7.80 -45.05
C THR A 500 -10.53 7.29 -44.43
N GLU A 501 -10.30 7.55 -43.15
CA GLU A 501 -9.17 7.07 -42.37
C GLU A 501 -9.44 7.06 -40.87
N GLY A 502 -8.49 6.54 -40.10
CA GLY A 502 -8.55 6.58 -38.66
C GLY A 502 -7.60 5.60 -37.99
N SER A 503 -7.96 5.22 -36.78
CA SER A 503 -7.20 4.33 -35.92
C SER A 503 -8.15 3.37 -35.19
N TYR A 504 -7.65 2.19 -34.82
CA TYR A 504 -8.39 1.27 -33.95
C TYR A 504 -7.48 0.61 -32.93
N ALA A 505 -8.08 0.28 -31.79
CA ALA A 505 -7.48 -0.53 -30.74
C ALA A 505 -8.42 -1.69 -30.39
N LYS A 506 -7.86 -2.86 -30.11
CA LYS A 506 -8.62 -4.06 -29.75
C LYS A 506 -7.95 -4.82 -28.60
N TRP A 507 -8.77 -5.21 -27.63
CA TRP A 507 -8.46 -6.11 -26.53
C TRP A 507 -9.05 -7.47 -26.87
N THR A 508 -8.28 -8.52 -26.62
CA THR A 508 -8.55 -9.90 -26.99
C THR A 508 -8.30 -10.82 -25.79
N GLY A 509 -8.80 -12.05 -25.85
CA GLY A 509 -8.67 -12.98 -24.73
C GLY A 509 -9.46 -12.57 -23.49
N LEU A 510 -10.42 -11.65 -23.66
CA LEU A 510 -11.30 -11.23 -22.58
C LEU A 510 -12.31 -12.34 -22.26
N ASP A 511 -12.72 -12.44 -21.00
CA ASP A 511 -13.87 -13.27 -20.67
C ASP A 511 -15.14 -12.66 -21.25
N ASN A 512 -16.07 -13.52 -21.66
CA ASN A 512 -17.41 -13.06 -22.01
C ASN A 512 -18.13 -12.49 -20.78
N GLY A 513 -18.81 -11.35 -20.96
CA GLY A 513 -19.48 -10.64 -19.87
C GLY A 513 -19.71 -9.17 -20.19
N THR A 514 -20.19 -8.42 -19.21
CA THR A 514 -20.39 -6.97 -19.33
C THR A 514 -19.19 -6.24 -18.77
N TYR A 515 -18.67 -5.29 -19.54
CA TYR A 515 -17.54 -4.44 -19.18
C TYR A 515 -17.99 -2.99 -19.07
N GLU A 516 -17.56 -2.32 -18.02
CA GLU A 516 -17.62 -0.87 -17.89
C GLU A 516 -16.33 -0.26 -18.41
N VAL A 517 -16.45 0.65 -19.38
CA VAL A 517 -15.32 1.38 -19.94
C VAL A 517 -15.49 2.84 -19.63
N THR A 518 -14.51 3.42 -18.94
CA THR A 518 -14.50 4.85 -18.63
C THR A 518 -13.63 5.58 -19.65
N TRP A 519 -14.23 6.52 -20.38
CA TRP A 519 -13.56 7.23 -21.48
C TRP A 519 -13.95 8.71 -21.57
N SER A 520 -13.18 9.49 -22.33
CA SER A 520 -13.50 10.89 -22.68
C SER A 520 -13.03 11.20 -24.09
N LEU A 521 -13.54 12.28 -24.68
CA LEU A 521 -13.04 12.83 -25.92
C LEU A 521 -12.10 14.00 -25.69
N TYR A 522 -11.07 14.06 -26.51
CA TYR A 522 -10.14 15.18 -26.60
C TYR A 522 -10.01 15.62 -28.05
N ALA A 523 -10.50 16.80 -28.40
CA ALA A 523 -10.59 17.22 -29.78
C ALA A 523 -10.02 18.63 -30.04
N SER A 524 -9.27 18.73 -31.13
CA SER A 524 -8.83 19.99 -31.73
C SER A 524 -9.55 20.32 -33.04
N GLU A 525 -10.39 19.39 -33.52
CA GLU A 525 -11.29 19.63 -34.64
C GLU A 525 -12.35 20.70 -34.27
N ASN A 526 -12.69 21.57 -35.23
CA ASN A 526 -13.67 22.63 -35.07
C ASN A 526 -15.00 22.34 -35.78
N ASP A 527 -15.03 21.36 -36.67
CA ASP A 527 -16.21 20.87 -37.37
C ASP A 527 -16.81 19.68 -36.63
N PHE A 528 -18.08 19.80 -36.26
CA PHE A 528 -18.74 18.83 -35.37
C PHE A 528 -19.06 17.50 -36.04
N ASP A 529 -19.08 17.45 -37.36
CA ASP A 529 -19.54 16.30 -38.16
C ASP A 529 -18.40 15.58 -38.91
N ARG A 530 -17.13 15.78 -38.49
CA ARG A 530 -15.97 15.18 -39.18
C ARG A 530 -15.44 13.92 -38.53
N ASP A 531 -15.30 13.95 -37.22
CA ASP A 531 -14.70 12.84 -36.48
C ASP A 531 -15.76 12.15 -35.62
N ALA A 532 -15.75 10.82 -35.68
CA ALA A 532 -16.60 9.97 -34.88
C ALA A 532 -15.81 8.81 -34.26
N VAL A 533 -16.29 8.37 -33.12
CA VAL A 533 -15.75 7.27 -32.34
C VAL A 533 -16.78 6.15 -32.34
N TYR A 534 -16.31 4.93 -32.56
CA TYR A 534 -17.14 3.75 -32.72
C TYR A 534 -16.69 2.65 -31.78
N PHE A 535 -17.65 1.87 -31.30
CA PHE A 535 -17.43 0.58 -30.65
C PHE A 535 -17.53 -0.54 -31.70
N TRP A 536 -16.60 -1.48 -31.68
CA TRP A 536 -16.60 -2.66 -32.55
C TRP A 536 -17.14 -3.87 -31.79
N ASP A 537 -18.31 -4.36 -32.19
CA ASP A 537 -18.96 -5.52 -31.54
C ASP A 537 -18.48 -6.89 -32.05
N GLY A 538 -17.46 -6.90 -32.92
CA GLY A 538 -16.99 -8.09 -33.62
C GLY A 538 -17.57 -8.24 -35.03
N SER A 539 -18.61 -7.49 -35.37
CA SER A 539 -19.30 -7.57 -36.67
C SER A 539 -19.59 -6.22 -37.32
N GLU A 540 -19.95 -5.21 -36.53
CA GLU A 540 -20.33 -3.88 -36.99
C GLU A 540 -19.71 -2.80 -36.08
N ALA A 541 -19.42 -1.64 -36.68
CA ALA A 541 -19.02 -0.44 -35.96
C ALA A 541 -20.27 0.32 -35.47
N GLN A 542 -20.51 0.31 -34.17
CA GLN A 542 -21.60 1.01 -33.52
C GLN A 542 -21.16 2.43 -33.11
N PRO A 543 -21.88 3.49 -33.49
CA PRO A 543 -21.49 4.85 -33.13
C PRO A 543 -21.56 5.05 -31.62
N LEU A 544 -20.44 5.49 -31.03
CA LEU A 544 -20.31 5.74 -29.60
C LEU A 544 -20.38 7.23 -29.29
N ALA A 545 -19.60 8.04 -29.99
CA ALA A 545 -19.51 9.48 -29.75
C ALA A 545 -19.03 10.23 -31.00
N THR A 546 -19.21 11.54 -31.00
CA THR A 546 -18.75 12.43 -32.06
C THR A 546 -18.01 13.61 -31.47
N ARG A 547 -17.33 14.37 -32.33
CA ARG A 547 -16.75 15.65 -31.93
C ARG A 547 -17.73 16.55 -31.17
N ALA A 548 -19.03 16.53 -31.48
CA ALA A 548 -20.05 17.35 -30.82
C ALA A 548 -20.16 17.13 -29.30
N ASP A 549 -19.75 15.96 -28.81
CA ASP A 549 -19.83 15.59 -27.40
C ASP A 549 -18.71 16.23 -26.55
N ALA A 550 -17.61 16.67 -27.19
CA ALA A 550 -16.55 17.45 -26.54
C ALA A 550 -16.96 18.94 -26.39
N THR A 551 -17.73 19.24 -25.35
CA THR A 551 -18.37 20.55 -25.13
C THR A 551 -17.60 21.51 -24.22
N ILE A 552 -16.56 21.04 -23.52
CA ILE A 552 -15.80 21.83 -22.54
C ILE A 552 -14.54 22.37 -23.20
N GLN A 553 -14.41 23.69 -23.34
CA GLN A 553 -13.22 24.29 -23.94
C GLN A 553 -12.05 24.32 -22.94
N SER A 554 -11.07 23.43 -23.11
CA SER A 554 -9.86 23.38 -22.28
C SER A 554 -8.79 24.39 -22.71
N SER A 555 -8.79 24.80 -23.98
CA SER A 555 -7.91 25.86 -24.49
C SER A 555 -8.50 26.56 -25.72
N ALA A 556 -7.81 27.57 -26.24
CA ALA A 556 -8.24 28.30 -27.43
C ALA A 556 -8.56 27.41 -28.65
N THR A 557 -7.95 26.23 -28.74
CA THR A 557 -8.10 25.30 -29.88
C THR A 557 -8.45 23.88 -29.46
N ARG A 558 -8.81 23.63 -28.18
CA ARG A 558 -9.05 22.28 -27.67
C ARG A 558 -10.32 22.21 -26.84
N TRP A 559 -11.03 21.12 -27.03
CA TRP A 559 -12.28 20.81 -26.41
C TRP A 559 -12.23 19.39 -25.86
N ILE A 560 -12.88 19.17 -24.73
CA ILE A 560 -12.95 17.88 -24.06
C ILE A 560 -14.40 17.55 -23.71
N SER A 561 -14.71 16.26 -23.54
CA SER A 561 -15.95 15.83 -22.88
C SER A 561 -15.69 15.55 -21.40
N ASP A 562 -16.75 15.42 -20.61
CA ASP A 562 -16.66 14.78 -19.30
C ASP A 562 -16.23 13.31 -19.47
N ARG A 563 -15.66 12.73 -18.41
CA ARG A 563 -15.47 11.28 -18.34
C ARG A 563 -16.83 10.60 -18.28
N THR A 564 -17.01 9.64 -19.17
CA THR A 564 -18.24 8.87 -19.32
C THR A 564 -17.91 7.40 -19.13
N THR A 565 -18.64 6.72 -18.26
CA THR A 565 -18.59 5.26 -18.14
C THR A 565 -19.72 4.66 -18.96
N SER A 566 -19.38 3.76 -19.88
CA SER A 566 -20.33 3.07 -20.75
C SER A 566 -20.17 1.56 -20.59
N THR A 567 -21.28 0.84 -20.70
CA THR A 567 -21.32 -0.62 -20.56
C THR A 567 -21.29 -1.29 -21.94
N PHE A 568 -20.45 -2.31 -22.11
CA PHE A 568 -20.29 -3.06 -23.34
C PHE A 568 -20.37 -4.56 -23.05
N ASP A 569 -21.13 -5.28 -23.86
CA ASP A 569 -21.21 -6.74 -23.76
C ASP A 569 -20.13 -7.38 -24.66
N VAL A 570 -19.22 -8.13 -24.04
CA VAL A 570 -18.18 -8.90 -24.72
C VAL A 570 -18.67 -10.33 -24.87
N THR A 571 -18.79 -10.81 -26.10
CA THR A 571 -19.37 -12.13 -26.42
C THR A 571 -18.43 -13.08 -27.18
N ASN A 572 -17.30 -12.57 -27.69
CA ASN A 572 -16.28 -13.35 -28.39
C ASN A 572 -14.88 -13.12 -27.79
N GLY A 573 -14.81 -12.69 -26.53
CA GLY A 573 -13.56 -12.30 -25.88
C GLY A 573 -12.82 -11.14 -26.55
N GLU A 574 -13.53 -10.30 -27.30
CA GLU A 574 -12.99 -9.11 -27.95
C GLU A 574 -13.77 -7.86 -27.56
N LEU A 575 -13.04 -6.78 -27.30
CA LEU A 575 -13.55 -5.42 -27.14
C LEU A 575 -12.74 -4.52 -28.06
N GLY A 576 -13.39 -3.73 -28.91
CA GLY A 576 -12.68 -2.87 -29.87
C GLY A 576 -13.28 -1.47 -29.97
N PHE A 577 -12.41 -0.50 -30.23
CA PHE A 577 -12.81 0.89 -30.46
C PHE A 577 -12.10 1.46 -31.68
N LEU A 578 -12.81 2.29 -32.45
CA LEU A 578 -12.27 3.00 -33.60
C LEU A 578 -12.47 4.51 -33.42
N ALA A 579 -11.49 5.30 -33.85
CA ALA A 579 -11.65 6.74 -34.08
C ALA A 579 -11.45 6.99 -35.57
N LEU A 580 -12.48 7.51 -36.24
CA LEU A 580 -12.54 7.63 -37.69
C LEU A 580 -12.79 9.09 -38.11
N ASP A 581 -12.07 9.51 -39.14
CA ASP A 581 -12.32 10.73 -39.91
C ASP A 581 -13.27 10.40 -41.07
N GLU A 582 -14.48 10.93 -41.01
CA GLU A 582 -15.57 10.62 -41.92
C GLU A 582 -15.47 11.36 -43.27
N LEU A 583 -14.73 12.46 -43.36
CA LEU A 583 -14.80 13.38 -44.51
C LEU A 583 -13.43 13.79 -45.07
N ASP A 584 -12.56 14.39 -44.26
CA ASP A 584 -11.27 14.94 -44.70
C ASP A 584 -10.31 15.25 -43.54
N LYS A 585 -9.01 15.13 -43.84
CA LYS A 585 -7.87 15.20 -42.90
C LYS A 585 -7.63 16.57 -42.22
N SER A 586 -8.62 17.16 -41.57
CA SER A 586 -8.40 18.31 -40.70
C SER A 586 -8.59 17.92 -39.24
N GLY A 587 -7.89 18.61 -38.34
CA GLY A 587 -8.07 18.40 -36.91
C GLY A 587 -7.62 17.03 -36.41
N THR A 588 -8.04 16.75 -35.18
CA THR A 588 -7.74 15.52 -34.43
C THR A 588 -8.81 15.40 -33.36
N THR A 589 -9.42 14.22 -33.27
CA THR A 589 -10.26 13.78 -32.17
C THR A 589 -9.66 12.50 -31.60
N GLU A 590 -9.36 12.51 -30.31
CA GLU A 590 -8.78 11.40 -29.55
C GLU A 590 -9.80 10.90 -28.53
N MET A 591 -10.19 9.63 -28.63
CA MET A 591 -10.87 8.92 -27.53
C MET A 591 -9.80 8.49 -26.54
N ARG A 592 -9.93 8.89 -25.28
CA ARG A 592 -9.08 8.44 -24.18
C ARG A 592 -9.83 7.46 -23.32
N ILE A 593 -9.33 6.24 -23.19
CA ILE A 593 -9.85 5.18 -22.33
C ILE A 593 -9.00 5.15 -21.06
N TYR A 594 -9.61 5.38 -19.91
CA TYR A 594 -8.94 5.47 -18.60
C TYR A 594 -9.08 4.19 -17.78
N SER A 595 -10.18 3.46 -17.93
CA SER A 595 -10.36 2.16 -17.30
C SER A 595 -11.23 1.25 -18.17
N ILE A 596 -10.95 -0.05 -18.10
CA ILE A 596 -11.82 -1.11 -18.59
C ILE A 596 -11.98 -2.10 -17.45
N GLU A 597 -13.21 -2.40 -17.10
CA GLU A 597 -13.56 -3.12 -15.88
C GLU A 597 -14.61 -4.19 -16.19
N LYS A 598 -14.36 -5.45 -15.85
CA LYS A 598 -15.39 -6.50 -15.91
C LYS A 598 -16.32 -6.35 -14.72
N VAL A 599 -17.61 -6.18 -14.97
CA VAL A 599 -18.61 -6.05 -13.89
C VAL A 599 -19.07 -7.43 -13.46
N GLY A 600 -19.01 -7.71 -12.16
CA GLY A 600 -19.54 -8.95 -11.57
C GLY A 600 -21.03 -9.11 -11.89
N SER A 601 -21.47 -10.34 -12.13
CA SER A 601 -22.90 -10.63 -12.29
C SER A 601 -23.58 -10.33 -10.97
N SER A 602 -24.43 -9.28 -10.91
CA SER A 602 -25.02 -8.81 -9.65
C SER A 602 -25.53 -9.99 -8.80
N THR A 603 -24.93 -10.20 -7.63
CA THR A 603 -25.41 -11.14 -6.63
C THR A 603 -26.70 -10.60 -6.03
N GLN A 604 -27.81 -10.77 -6.75
CA GLN A 604 -29.11 -10.73 -6.11
C GLN A 604 -29.15 -11.87 -5.11
N ASN A 605 -28.92 -11.56 -3.84
CA ASN A 605 -29.25 -12.41 -2.71
C ASN A 605 -30.69 -12.92 -2.92
N PRO A 606 -30.92 -14.20 -3.27
CA PRO A 606 -32.27 -14.69 -3.44
C PRO A 606 -32.89 -14.75 -2.06
N SER A 607 -33.84 -13.83 -1.82
CA SER A 607 -34.69 -13.83 -0.64
C SER A 607 -35.24 -15.24 -0.41
N THR A 608 -34.93 -15.80 0.75
CA THR A 608 -35.43 -17.09 1.24
C THR A 608 -36.95 -17.11 1.26
N GLU A 609 -37.58 -17.68 0.24
CA GLU A 609 -38.96 -18.18 0.35
C GLU A 609 -39.27 -19.20 -0.77
N ASN A 610 -39.22 -20.48 -0.42
CA ASN A 610 -40.26 -21.51 -0.63
C ASN A 610 -39.63 -22.91 -0.82
N GLY A 611 -39.99 -23.82 0.10
CA GLY A 611 -39.55 -25.20 0.10
C GLY A 611 -40.19 -26.06 -0.97
N PHE A 612 -39.52 -27.16 -1.30
CA PHE A 612 -40.09 -28.35 -1.91
C PHE A 612 -39.35 -29.62 -1.45
N ASP A 613 -40.13 -30.71 -1.35
CA ASP A 613 -39.89 -32.02 -0.73
C ASP A 613 -38.62 -32.81 -1.17
N PRO A 614 -38.09 -33.71 -0.30
CA PRO A 614 -37.03 -34.63 -0.66
C PRO A 614 -37.57 -35.86 -1.42
N ILE A 615 -37.03 -36.11 -2.62
CA ILE A 615 -37.20 -37.38 -3.33
C ILE A 615 -36.16 -38.37 -2.81
N THR A 616 -36.63 -39.40 -2.10
CA THR A 616 -35.87 -40.60 -1.76
C THR A 616 -35.64 -41.46 -3.00
N GLY A 617 -34.41 -41.53 -3.50
CA GLY A 617 -33.96 -42.51 -4.48
C GLY A 617 -32.71 -43.23 -3.98
N THR A 618 -32.87 -44.47 -3.51
CA THR A 618 -31.79 -45.37 -3.11
C THR A 618 -30.96 -45.79 -4.33
N ARG A 619 -29.68 -45.42 -4.38
CA ARG A 619 -28.69 -46.03 -5.27
C ARG A 619 -27.91 -47.11 -4.49
N GLU A 620 -27.82 -48.29 -5.08
CA GLU A 620 -27.08 -49.45 -4.58
C GLU A 620 -25.56 -49.22 -4.70
N GLU A 621 -24.81 -49.58 -3.65
CA GLU A 621 -23.34 -49.71 -3.67
C GLU A 621 -22.91 -50.90 -4.55
N PRO A 622 -21.87 -50.77 -5.39
CA PRO A 622 -21.08 -51.90 -5.83
C PRO A 622 -19.92 -52.21 -4.85
N PRO A 623 -19.45 -53.47 -4.80
CA PRO A 623 -18.65 -54.00 -3.70
C PRO A 623 -17.13 -53.76 -3.84
N TYR A 624 -16.47 -53.61 -2.68
CA TYR A 624 -15.02 -53.81 -2.41
C TYR A 624 -14.40 -55.08 -3.05
N PRO A 625 -13.06 -55.21 -3.08
CA PRO A 625 -12.01 -54.35 -3.66
C PRO A 625 -11.42 -55.02 -4.92
N ILE A 626 -10.81 -54.27 -5.85
CA ILE A 626 -10.24 -54.84 -7.08
C ILE A 626 -8.73 -54.53 -7.22
N PRO A 627 -7.90 -55.48 -7.70
CA PRO A 627 -6.46 -55.34 -7.87
C PRO A 627 -6.06 -54.45 -9.06
N ASP A 628 -4.75 -54.19 -9.15
CA ASP A 628 -3.99 -53.57 -10.24
C ASP A 628 -4.30 -54.19 -11.63
N ASN A 629 -5.25 -53.61 -12.37
CA ASN A 629 -5.85 -54.22 -13.57
C ASN A 629 -5.71 -53.42 -14.88
N GLY A 630 -4.97 -52.32 -14.95
CA GLY A 630 -4.82 -51.56 -16.22
C GLY A 630 -6.14 -51.01 -16.76
N TRP A 631 -6.79 -50.15 -15.96
CA TRP A 631 -7.90 -49.34 -16.46
C TRP A 631 -7.29 -48.21 -17.30
N ASP A 632 -7.88 -48.00 -18.48
CA ASP A 632 -7.64 -46.94 -19.46
C ASP A 632 -8.64 -45.82 -19.13
N MET A 633 -8.16 -44.62 -18.85
CA MET A 633 -8.93 -43.42 -18.51
C MET A 633 -9.84 -42.99 -19.66
N GLY A 634 -9.60 -43.49 -20.85
CA GLY A 634 -10.45 -43.30 -22.01
C GLY A 634 -9.70 -42.47 -23.01
N ASN A 635 -9.62 -43.01 -24.23
CA ASN A 635 -8.91 -42.39 -25.33
C ASN A 635 -9.62 -41.17 -25.97
N ASP A 636 -10.81 -40.81 -25.49
CA ASP A 636 -11.61 -39.69 -25.96
C ASP A 636 -12.59 -39.20 -24.87
N ALA A 637 -13.11 -37.98 -25.04
CA ALA A 637 -14.03 -37.35 -24.08
C ALA A 637 -15.32 -38.17 -23.83
N ASP A 638 -15.81 -38.91 -24.84
CA ASP A 638 -17.03 -39.75 -24.71
C ASP A 638 -16.79 -40.98 -23.81
N ARG A 639 -15.53 -41.35 -23.59
CA ARG A 639 -15.11 -42.49 -22.77
C ARG A 639 -14.30 -42.07 -21.54
N ALA A 640 -14.23 -40.77 -21.27
CA ALA A 640 -13.49 -40.22 -20.15
C ALA A 640 -13.90 -40.89 -18.84
N TRP A 641 -12.92 -41.11 -17.98
CA TRP A 641 -13.14 -41.65 -16.66
C TRP A 641 -13.83 -40.61 -15.77
N ASP A 642 -15.04 -40.94 -15.30
CA ASP A 642 -15.83 -40.07 -14.44
C ASP A 642 -15.35 -40.14 -12.98
N MET A 643 -14.70 -39.07 -12.53
CA MET A 643 -14.25 -38.86 -11.15
C MET A 643 -15.38 -38.49 -10.21
N GLY A 644 -16.56 -38.15 -10.73
CA GLY A 644 -17.71 -37.71 -9.95
C GLY A 644 -17.64 -36.21 -9.59
N THR A 645 -18.24 -35.86 -8.47
CA THR A 645 -18.27 -34.48 -7.98
C THR A 645 -17.07 -34.24 -7.07
N LEU A 646 -16.24 -33.24 -7.40
CA LEU A 646 -15.16 -32.79 -6.52
C LEU A 646 -15.66 -31.60 -5.69
N LYS A 647 -15.34 -31.60 -4.40
CA LYS A 647 -15.60 -30.48 -3.49
C LYS A 647 -14.32 -30.12 -2.76
N PRO A 648 -14.09 -28.83 -2.44
CA PRO A 648 -12.88 -28.44 -1.72
C PRO A 648 -12.87 -28.88 -0.23
N TRP A 649 -13.95 -29.49 0.29
CA TRP A 649 -14.07 -29.96 1.68
C TRP A 649 -14.62 -31.39 1.85
N GLU A 650 -14.27 -32.37 1.00
CA GLU A 650 -14.76 -33.74 1.23
C GLU A 650 -13.91 -34.58 2.21
N THR A 651 -14.62 -35.13 3.21
CA THR A 651 -14.19 -36.14 4.19
C THR A 651 -15.13 -37.36 3.99
N ASP A 652 -14.67 -38.61 4.07
CA ASP A 652 -15.48 -39.86 4.07
C ASP A 652 -15.88 -40.40 5.41
N ASP A 653 -16.73 -41.39 5.31
CA ASP A 653 -17.53 -41.94 6.35
C ASP A 653 -17.05 -43.35 6.79
N MET A 654 -16.13 -44.02 6.09
CA MET A 654 -15.50 -45.27 6.54
C MET A 654 -14.15 -45.08 7.25
N THR A 655 -13.42 -44.00 6.98
CA THR A 655 -12.23 -43.57 7.75
C THR A 655 -12.33 -42.13 8.28
N GLY A 656 -13.13 -41.30 7.64
CA GLY A 656 -12.96 -39.86 7.67
C GLY A 656 -12.72 -39.25 6.29
N ILE A 657 -12.35 -39.97 5.20
CA ILE A 657 -11.98 -39.50 3.82
C ILE A 657 -12.24 -40.51 2.65
N GLU A 658 -13.02 -40.17 1.59
CA GLU A 658 -13.41 -40.92 0.33
C GLU A 658 -14.55 -40.13 -0.42
N TRP A 659 -14.65 -40.03 -1.75
CA TRP A 659 -14.10 -40.83 -2.88
C TRP A 659 -14.11 -39.99 -4.20
N ASN A 660 -13.29 -40.19 -5.27
CA ASN A 660 -13.12 -41.40 -6.09
C ASN A 660 -11.70 -41.53 -6.73
N GLN A 661 -10.99 -42.61 -6.38
CA GLN A 661 -9.79 -43.19 -7.02
C GLN A 661 -8.50 -42.34 -7.16
N GLY A 662 -8.00 -41.83 -6.03
CA GLY A 662 -6.59 -41.44 -5.85
C GLY A 662 -6.09 -41.86 -4.46
N TYR A 663 -4.78 -42.12 -4.31
CA TYR A 663 -4.19 -42.46 -3.01
C TYR A 663 -4.07 -41.20 -2.13
N VAL A 664 -4.69 -41.19 -0.95
CA VAL A 664 -4.60 -40.09 0.04
C VAL A 664 -3.46 -40.37 1.03
N TYR A 665 -2.56 -39.40 1.26
CA TYR A 665 -1.57 -39.44 2.35
C TYR A 665 -2.14 -38.84 3.65
N PRO A 666 -1.77 -39.35 4.83
CA PRO A 666 -2.21 -38.79 6.11
C PRO A 666 -1.38 -37.55 6.47
N ALA A 667 -1.80 -36.39 6.00
CA ALA A 667 -1.38 -35.09 6.53
C ALA A 667 -2.62 -34.19 6.63
N TYR A 668 -2.62 -33.26 7.58
CA TYR A 668 -3.77 -32.48 8.06
C TYR A 668 -4.28 -31.41 7.06
N HIS A 669 -4.47 -31.76 5.79
CA HIS A 669 -4.85 -30.85 4.71
C HIS A 669 -6.18 -31.26 4.07
N LEU A 670 -6.98 -30.25 3.67
CA LEU A 670 -8.21 -30.37 2.89
C LEU A 670 -7.94 -31.05 1.52
N GLY A 671 -8.97 -31.68 0.95
CA GLY A 671 -8.88 -32.79 -0.01
C GLY A 671 -7.98 -32.58 -1.25
N ALA A 672 -7.16 -33.59 -1.56
CA ALA A 672 -6.37 -33.69 -2.79
C ALA A 672 -6.72 -34.98 -3.55
N SER A 673 -6.86 -34.91 -4.89
CA SER A 673 -7.08 -36.07 -5.76
C SER A 673 -5.81 -36.45 -6.51
N TYR A 674 -5.49 -37.75 -6.60
CA TYR A 674 -4.27 -38.24 -7.25
C TYR A 674 -4.58 -39.19 -8.41
N ILE A 675 -3.96 -38.97 -9.56
CA ILE A 675 -4.08 -39.82 -10.75
C ILE A 675 -2.71 -40.39 -11.08
N ASN A 676 -2.65 -41.65 -11.48
CA ASN A 676 -1.41 -42.28 -11.92
C ASN A 676 -1.70 -43.37 -12.95
N GLU A 677 -1.31 -43.13 -14.19
CA GLU A 677 -1.67 -43.97 -15.34
C GLU A 677 -0.56 -43.97 -16.40
N THR A 678 -0.64 -44.86 -17.39
CA THR A 678 0.42 -45.04 -18.39
C THR A 678 -0.05 -44.60 -19.77
N ILE A 679 0.57 -43.55 -20.31
CA ILE A 679 0.35 -43.03 -21.66
C ILE A 679 1.62 -43.12 -22.51
N GLY A 680 1.48 -43.11 -23.83
CA GLY A 680 2.56 -43.24 -24.81
C GLY A 680 2.56 -44.59 -25.52
N GLY A 681 3.16 -44.63 -26.72
CA GLY A 681 3.06 -45.78 -27.62
C GLY A 681 1.78 -45.72 -28.48
N ASP A 682 0.90 -46.72 -28.36
CA ASP A 682 -0.37 -46.77 -29.10
C ASP A 682 -1.50 -45.99 -28.39
N ASP A 683 -1.27 -45.55 -27.15
CA ASP A 683 -2.22 -44.88 -26.28
C ASP A 683 -1.73 -43.47 -25.97
N VAL A 684 -2.12 -42.49 -26.79
CA VAL A 684 -1.48 -41.16 -26.81
C VAL A 684 -2.23 -40.12 -26.00
N THR A 685 -3.46 -40.42 -25.57
CA THR A 685 -4.35 -39.48 -24.90
C THR A 685 -5.25 -40.21 -23.92
N ASP A 686 -5.36 -39.68 -22.71
CA ASP A 686 -6.28 -40.13 -21.67
C ASP A 686 -7.17 -38.98 -21.22
N TRP A 687 -8.39 -39.31 -20.80
CA TRP A 687 -9.39 -38.33 -20.42
C TRP A 687 -10.02 -38.64 -19.07
N ALA A 688 -10.32 -37.62 -18.27
CA ALA A 688 -11.17 -37.76 -17.10
C ALA A 688 -12.20 -36.63 -17.07
N THR A 689 -13.30 -36.83 -16.36
CA THR A 689 -14.30 -35.79 -16.11
C THR A 689 -14.58 -35.65 -14.64
N PHE A 690 -14.86 -34.44 -14.20
CA PHE A 690 -15.38 -34.18 -12.85
C PHE A 690 -16.40 -33.05 -12.85
N VAL A 691 -17.20 -32.96 -11.79
CA VAL A 691 -18.19 -31.90 -11.59
C VAL A 691 -17.80 -31.07 -10.37
N LEU A 692 -17.82 -29.75 -10.49
CA LEU A 692 -17.72 -28.81 -9.37
C LEU A 692 -19.10 -28.27 -9.02
N GLU A 693 -19.45 -28.33 -7.75
CA GLU A 693 -20.70 -27.73 -7.23
C GLU A 693 -20.52 -26.26 -6.82
N GLU A 694 -19.30 -25.86 -6.48
CA GLU A 694 -18.96 -24.52 -5.98
C GLU A 694 -17.68 -24.00 -6.64
N ALA A 695 -17.56 -22.67 -6.75
CA ALA A 695 -16.38 -22.05 -7.32
C ALA A 695 -15.15 -22.36 -6.46
N SER A 696 -14.06 -22.79 -7.09
CA SER A 696 -12.86 -23.29 -6.41
C SER A 696 -11.61 -22.91 -7.19
N TYR A 697 -10.60 -22.39 -6.51
CA TYR A 697 -9.23 -22.28 -7.02
C TYR A 697 -8.64 -23.69 -7.17
N LEU A 698 -8.26 -24.02 -8.40
CA LEU A 698 -7.52 -25.20 -8.78
C LEU A 698 -6.02 -24.96 -8.62
N ASN A 699 -5.34 -25.91 -7.97
CA ASN A 699 -3.90 -26.11 -8.05
C ASN A 699 -3.67 -27.54 -8.56
N PHE A 700 -3.10 -27.69 -9.75
CA PHE A 700 -3.03 -28.96 -10.47
C PHE A 700 -1.60 -29.29 -10.89
N PHE A 701 -0.98 -30.21 -10.15
CA PHE A 701 0.38 -30.66 -10.41
C PHE A 701 0.35 -31.87 -11.31
N HIS A 702 1.24 -31.94 -12.30
CA HIS A 702 1.34 -33.11 -13.17
C HIS A 702 2.81 -33.43 -13.50
N SER A 703 3.07 -34.67 -13.88
CA SER A 703 4.38 -35.13 -14.35
C SER A 703 4.26 -36.25 -15.39
N ASN A 704 5.19 -36.26 -16.35
CA ASN A 704 5.27 -37.15 -17.52
C ASN A 704 4.03 -37.16 -18.46
N ALA A 705 3.24 -36.10 -18.48
CA ALA A 705 2.15 -35.89 -19.44
C ALA A 705 1.95 -34.40 -19.72
N ILE A 706 1.53 -34.07 -20.94
CA ILE A 706 0.93 -32.77 -21.27
C ILE A 706 -0.50 -32.80 -20.74
N ALA A 707 -0.87 -31.82 -19.90
CA ALA A 707 -2.13 -31.83 -19.18
C ALA A 707 -2.95 -30.56 -19.48
N GLU A 708 -4.25 -30.74 -19.66
CA GLU A 708 -5.22 -29.66 -19.90
C GLU A 708 -6.50 -29.90 -19.10
N ILE A 709 -7.08 -28.82 -18.58
CA ILE A 709 -8.43 -28.78 -17.99
C ILE A 709 -9.32 -28.01 -18.95
N MET A 710 -10.45 -28.58 -19.34
CA MET A 710 -11.45 -27.97 -20.22
C MET A 710 -12.81 -27.88 -19.53
N ASP A 711 -13.59 -26.87 -19.87
CA ASP A 711 -14.98 -26.74 -19.42
C ASP A 711 -15.95 -27.59 -20.28
N GLU A 712 -17.24 -27.56 -19.95
CA GLU A 712 -18.29 -28.30 -20.65
C GLU A 712 -18.47 -27.91 -22.14
N SER A 713 -17.84 -26.82 -22.58
CA SER A 713 -17.84 -26.35 -23.98
C SER A 713 -16.56 -26.74 -24.73
N ASP A 714 -15.78 -27.68 -24.20
CA ASP A 714 -14.47 -28.12 -24.70
C ASP A 714 -13.44 -26.98 -24.80
N ARG A 715 -13.61 -25.88 -24.05
CA ARG A 715 -12.65 -24.78 -24.01
C ARG A 715 -11.61 -25.08 -22.93
N VAL A 716 -10.33 -25.02 -23.31
CA VAL A 716 -9.21 -25.15 -22.36
C VAL A 716 -9.23 -23.97 -21.39
N VAL A 717 -9.46 -24.27 -20.11
CA VAL A 717 -9.43 -23.31 -18.99
C VAL A 717 -7.99 -23.10 -18.53
N VAL A 718 -7.21 -24.17 -18.44
CA VAL A 718 -5.78 -24.12 -18.15
C VAL A 718 -5.08 -25.32 -18.80
N GLY A 719 -3.84 -25.15 -19.26
CA GLY A 719 -3.06 -26.21 -19.90
C GLY A 719 -1.56 -26.02 -19.75
N SER A 720 -0.81 -27.11 -19.88
CA SER A 720 0.64 -27.14 -19.65
C SER A 720 1.49 -26.64 -20.83
N ASN A 721 0.86 -26.25 -21.95
CA ASN A 721 1.53 -25.70 -23.15
C ASN A 721 2.72 -26.56 -23.61
N ASP A 722 2.47 -27.84 -23.87
CA ASP A 722 3.45 -28.87 -24.25
C ASP A 722 4.49 -29.23 -23.16
N SER A 723 4.37 -28.71 -21.94
CA SER A 723 5.19 -29.18 -20.82
C SER A 723 4.70 -30.53 -20.31
N TYR A 724 5.63 -31.45 -20.06
CA TYR A 724 5.37 -32.77 -19.48
C TYR A 724 5.26 -32.77 -17.96
N SER A 725 5.62 -31.67 -17.31
CA SER A 725 5.49 -31.51 -15.86
C SER A 725 5.26 -30.06 -15.50
N GLY A 726 4.47 -29.80 -14.47
CA GLY A 726 4.18 -28.43 -14.05
C GLY A 726 3.15 -28.36 -12.95
N ASN A 727 2.87 -27.12 -12.53
CA ASN A 727 1.72 -26.76 -11.73
C ASN A 727 0.83 -25.84 -12.58
N LEU A 728 -0.46 -26.17 -12.66
CA LEU A 728 -1.48 -25.41 -13.37
C LEU A 728 -2.45 -24.81 -12.34
N GLN A 729 -2.65 -23.50 -12.41
CA GLN A 729 -3.52 -22.77 -11.50
C GLN A 729 -4.65 -22.10 -12.28
N ALA A 730 -5.88 -22.19 -11.76
CA ALA A 730 -7.04 -21.53 -12.36
C ALA A 730 -8.17 -21.38 -11.33
N LEU A 731 -9.03 -20.36 -11.47
CA LEU A 731 -10.32 -20.35 -10.79
C LEU A 731 -11.33 -21.15 -11.62
N LEU A 732 -11.88 -22.22 -11.05
CA LEU A 732 -12.93 -23.01 -11.68
C LEU A 732 -14.29 -22.60 -11.11
N LEU A 733 -15.25 -22.31 -11.99
CA LEU A 733 -16.65 -22.05 -11.62
C LEU A 733 -17.44 -23.37 -11.46
N PRO A 734 -18.61 -23.38 -10.80
CA PRO A 734 -19.48 -24.56 -10.76
C PRO A 734 -19.81 -25.05 -12.18
N GLY A 735 -19.62 -26.34 -12.44
CA GLY A 735 -19.78 -26.90 -13.78
C GLY A 735 -19.14 -28.26 -13.95
N GLN A 736 -19.32 -28.86 -15.13
CA GLN A 736 -18.61 -30.08 -15.52
C GLN A 736 -17.31 -29.72 -16.23
N TYR A 737 -16.24 -30.42 -15.88
CA TYR A 737 -14.92 -30.25 -16.45
C TYR A 737 -14.42 -31.57 -17.02
N GLN A 738 -13.59 -31.45 -18.05
CA GLN A 738 -12.81 -32.54 -18.63
C GLN A 738 -11.34 -32.29 -18.35
N MET A 739 -10.57 -33.34 -18.14
CA MET A 739 -9.13 -33.31 -18.05
C MET A 739 -8.58 -34.16 -19.17
N ARG A 740 -7.63 -33.62 -19.93
CA ARG A 740 -6.92 -34.37 -20.97
C ARG A 740 -5.46 -34.50 -20.58
N PHE A 741 -4.97 -35.73 -20.60
CA PHE A 741 -3.57 -36.07 -20.54
C PHE A 741 -3.13 -36.53 -21.92
N SER A 742 -1.96 -36.10 -22.36
CA SER A 742 -1.43 -36.51 -23.66
C SER A 742 0.08 -36.65 -23.65
N SER A 743 0.61 -37.49 -24.54
CA SER A 743 2.04 -37.69 -24.69
C SER A 743 2.41 -37.81 -26.16
N GLU A 744 3.43 -37.08 -26.58
CA GLU A 744 4.06 -37.27 -27.89
C GLU A 744 5.05 -38.46 -27.92
N SER A 745 5.24 -39.14 -26.78
CA SER A 745 6.22 -40.22 -26.66
C SER A 745 5.75 -41.49 -27.36
N SER A 746 6.63 -42.05 -28.21
CA SER A 746 6.43 -43.37 -28.80
C SER A 746 6.67 -44.54 -27.82
N VAL A 747 7.03 -44.23 -26.56
CA VAL A 747 7.28 -45.19 -25.48
C VAL A 747 6.24 -44.93 -24.40
N SER A 748 5.63 -46.00 -23.90
CA SER A 748 4.69 -45.92 -22.78
C SER A 748 5.42 -45.49 -21.50
N GLU A 749 4.94 -44.42 -20.88
CA GLU A 749 5.45 -43.80 -19.67
C GLU A 749 4.31 -43.59 -18.67
N THR A 750 4.60 -43.78 -17.39
CA THR A 750 3.60 -43.54 -16.34
C THR A 750 3.61 -42.06 -15.96
N PHE A 751 2.47 -41.39 -16.15
CA PHE A 751 2.24 -40.04 -15.71
C PHE A 751 1.56 -40.03 -14.35
N SER A 752 1.77 -38.95 -13.60
CA SER A 752 1.04 -38.70 -12.36
C SER A 752 0.47 -37.29 -12.35
N ALA A 753 -0.66 -37.12 -11.67
CA ALA A 753 -1.28 -35.82 -11.46
C ALA A 753 -1.91 -35.69 -10.08
N GLN A 754 -1.92 -34.47 -9.54
CA GLN A 754 -2.51 -34.10 -8.24
C GLN A 754 -3.38 -32.88 -8.42
N ILE A 755 -4.64 -32.96 -7.98
CA ILE A 755 -5.61 -31.88 -8.01
C ILE A 755 -5.88 -31.42 -6.59
N TYR A 756 -5.73 -30.13 -6.35
CA TYR A 756 -6.09 -29.43 -5.13
C TYR A 756 -7.16 -28.38 -5.46
N LEU A 757 -8.19 -28.31 -4.63
CA LEU A 757 -9.26 -27.32 -4.76
C LEU A 757 -9.36 -26.52 -3.47
N SER A 758 -9.37 -25.20 -3.57
CA SER A 758 -9.47 -24.27 -2.45
C SER A 758 -10.54 -23.22 -2.74
N ASN A 759 -11.37 -22.91 -1.75
CA ASN A 759 -12.42 -21.88 -1.85
C ASN A 759 -12.02 -20.56 -1.18
N SER A 760 -10.83 -20.49 -0.57
CA SER A 760 -10.38 -19.32 0.20
C SER A 760 -9.06 -18.73 -0.26
N ASP A 761 -8.24 -19.49 -0.98
CA ASP A 761 -6.85 -19.11 -1.25
C ASP A 761 -6.36 -19.66 -2.60
N PRO A 762 -5.98 -18.80 -3.57
CA PRO A 762 -5.41 -19.21 -4.85
C PRO A 762 -4.03 -19.86 -4.73
N SER A 763 -3.28 -19.56 -3.67
CA SER A 763 -1.90 -20.01 -3.40
C SER A 763 -1.79 -21.21 -2.47
N TYR A 764 -2.92 -21.80 -2.05
CA TYR A 764 -2.99 -22.82 -0.99
C TYR A 764 -2.13 -24.09 -1.18
N ALA A 765 -1.55 -24.31 -2.36
CA ALA A 765 -0.75 -25.49 -2.66
C ALA A 765 0.78 -25.29 -2.60
N ASP A 766 1.27 -24.10 -2.20
CA ASP A 766 2.71 -23.86 -1.95
C ASP A 766 3.19 -24.40 -0.60
#